data_AF-A0A9P7L2V9-F1
#
_entry.id   AF-A0A9P7L2V9-F1
#
_cell.length_a   1.000
_cell.length_b   1.000
_cell.length_c   1.000
_cell.angle_alpha   90.00
_cell.angle_beta   90.00
_cell.angle_gamma   90.00
#
_symmetry.space_group_name_H-M   'P 1'
#
loop_
_entity.id
_entity.type
_entity.pdbx_description
1 polymer ?
#
loop_
_entity_poly.entity_id
_entity_poly.type
_entity_poly.pdbx_seq_one_letter_code
_entity_poly.pdbx_strand_id
1 'polypeptide(L)'
;MRIQILGTAASVALLGFGTVPVRALSPCPLLGPDLPIPTALGNEVSVRNALSEIQQLVPSLDIDFQNTSFSIDIYPAADKQPLFSYHHSTPILQNHSHGVQVVNDTTVYRIGSISKLLTAYVYLLEVGDVSFNQPVTRYVPELADISAGLRNKSDSALQYVDWDVITIGALASHMAGIPRDFPSPASSDRQLERLGFPPVRHVDFGYCGENVLYPCNRTAFFDAIRTRHPVEAAFSTPIYSNIGYQIMAYALENITGTTYPDILSRQLILPLGLNPTSYAKPANSDSSIIPDSPSNSWYDVDTRDEGPAAGIYSSIADLRKIGQSILTYEMLSPSQTRRWMKPVSFTADPQVAIGAPWEIARVPSTNRASWMYTKGGKLRMYSSLMALLPDWGVGLTVLAAGTDAPGVVGMIPGAIVSKLVPALEKAAKRQARQSYSGRYGDERNGMTITVQDSLPGLGVTSWFVDGRDMFISIRLMVSESSTGSGNVSMRLYPTGLQTQTDGNARLESWRAVYEIIDAASPSSPYCASWFAVDSVTYGGVSIDEFVIDLSADGISQGITMSAFDTRLERPSMDYKVVVAAVHAAPVFMNKAATTDKVVDLIEQAGKENIELLVFPETFIPGYPYWIECYPPLQLVGALAKYADESVAVQDGDEITRISAACRRTGVAISLGISERIAQGYTLFNSQVNIDANGSLLGVHRKLQPTYVERSVWAQGGGHTLRTYKLTASGRPFNLGGLCCWEHTMNGARQALITQHEHIHAGAWPALSTMAGFEAVADSQIEALMKAHALTAQVFVISASNYVDDTCLEWMEKNLGKQEFVKAGGGWSAVIHPFCSFLAGPHTGTEEKLVKAEVDLSQLGKVKVWVDAAGHYQRPEILKFSFDDQPLWADEKPASERTSFVKNNLEEDSRSKETL
;
A
#
# COMPACT_ATOMS: atom_id res chain seq x y z
N MET A 1 25.05 51.75 12.31
CA MET A 1 24.91 52.01 10.87
C MET A 1 24.25 50.77 10.27
N ARG A 2 22.98 50.91 9.87
CA ARG A 2 22.10 49.85 9.32
C ARG A 2 22.34 49.72 7.81
N ILE A 3 22.42 48.50 7.27
CA ILE A 3 22.06 48.14 5.88
C ILE A 3 21.58 46.67 5.94
N GLN A 4 20.32 46.42 6.29
CA GLN A 4 19.19 46.09 5.38
C GLN A 4 19.49 45.00 4.34
N ILE A 5 19.04 43.79 4.70
CA ILE A 5 18.76 42.64 3.86
C ILE A 5 17.46 42.93 3.10
N LEU A 6 17.49 42.87 1.77
CA LEU A 6 16.32 42.82 0.90
C LEU A 6 16.55 41.68 -0.08
N GLY A 7 15.90 40.54 0.22
CA GLY A 7 15.60 39.52 -0.77
C GLY A 7 14.43 40.01 -1.61
N THR A 8 14.61 40.03 -2.92
CA THR A 8 13.53 40.18 -3.90
C THR A 8 13.85 39.30 -5.09
N ALA A 9 12.92 38.39 -5.38
CA ALA A 9 12.57 37.79 -6.66
C ALA A 9 13.49 38.11 -7.86
N ALA A 10 14.15 37.07 -8.36
CA ALA A 10 14.62 37.00 -9.74
C ALA A 10 14.12 35.69 -10.36
N SER A 11 12.81 35.63 -10.58
CA SER A 11 12.21 34.75 -11.58
C SER A 11 12.17 35.51 -12.91
N VAL A 12 12.26 34.75 -14.01
CA VAL A 12 12.11 35.13 -15.44
C VAL A 12 13.42 35.40 -16.18
N ALA A 13 13.89 34.39 -16.93
CA ALA A 13 13.84 34.38 -18.40
C ALA A 13 14.78 33.29 -18.98
N LEU A 14 14.24 32.15 -19.41
CA LEU A 14 14.78 31.44 -20.57
C LEU A 14 13.68 30.60 -21.26
N LEU A 15 13.24 31.16 -22.38
CA LEU A 15 12.70 30.53 -23.60
C LEU A 15 11.36 29.79 -23.51
N GLY A 16 10.32 30.57 -23.83
CA GLY A 16 9.09 30.06 -24.43
C GLY A 16 9.36 29.51 -25.83
N PHE A 17 9.33 28.19 -25.95
CA PHE A 17 8.86 27.51 -27.15
C PHE A 17 7.61 26.74 -26.76
N GLY A 18 6.54 26.92 -27.52
CA GLY A 18 5.29 26.17 -27.38
C GLY A 18 5.59 24.67 -27.45
N THR A 19 5.65 24.05 -26.28
CA THR A 19 5.87 22.63 -26.07
C THR A 19 4.67 22.11 -25.30
N VAL A 20 4.14 20.96 -25.72
CA VAL A 20 3.12 20.23 -24.95
C VAL A 20 3.66 20.09 -23.53
N PRO A 21 2.96 20.58 -22.48
CA PRO A 21 3.55 20.61 -21.16
C PRO A 21 3.71 19.17 -20.64
N VAL A 22 4.95 18.70 -20.59
CA VAL A 22 5.32 17.54 -19.78
C VAL A 22 5.20 18.00 -18.32
N ARG A 23 4.05 17.70 -17.69
CA ARG A 23 3.75 18.13 -16.31
C ARG A 23 4.25 17.06 -15.33
N ALA A 24 4.91 17.49 -14.26
CA ALA A 24 5.20 16.60 -13.12
C ALA A 24 3.88 16.20 -12.44
N LEU A 25 3.79 14.95 -11.98
CA LEU A 25 2.65 14.48 -11.19
C LEU A 25 2.66 15.16 -9.82
N SER A 26 1.47 15.52 -9.35
CA SER A 26 1.24 15.97 -7.98
C SER A 26 0.32 14.95 -7.30
N PRO A 27 0.71 14.36 -6.15
CA PRO A 27 1.96 14.59 -5.41
C PRO A 27 3.21 14.03 -6.11
N CYS A 28 4.36 14.65 -5.87
CA CYS A 28 5.67 14.37 -6.45
C CYS A 28 6.51 13.45 -5.52
N PRO A 29 6.53 12.12 -5.74
CA PRO A 29 7.24 11.19 -4.87
C PRO A 29 8.76 11.28 -5.02
N LEU A 30 9.49 10.83 -4.00
CA LEU A 30 10.92 10.56 -4.13
C LEU A 30 11.16 9.39 -5.11
N LEU A 31 12.28 9.42 -5.82
CA LEU A 31 12.63 8.36 -6.76
C LEU A 31 12.95 7.04 -6.02
N GLY A 32 12.20 5.99 -6.32
CA GLY A 32 12.38 4.65 -5.77
C GLY A 32 11.05 3.97 -5.44
N PRO A 33 11.06 2.91 -4.63
CA PRO A 33 9.85 2.34 -4.05
C PRO A 33 9.11 3.42 -3.25
N ASP A 34 7.84 3.64 -3.57
CA ASP A 34 6.98 4.57 -2.83
C ASP A 34 6.35 3.90 -1.60
N LEU A 35 6.20 2.58 -1.65
CA LEU A 35 5.83 1.68 -0.56
C LEU A 35 6.91 0.60 -0.40
N PRO A 36 6.92 -0.15 0.72
CA PRO A 36 7.86 -1.24 0.92
C PRO A 36 7.69 -2.30 -0.17
N ILE A 37 8.81 -2.91 -0.55
CA ILE A 37 8.83 -3.98 -1.55
C ILE A 37 7.91 -5.12 -1.08
N PRO A 38 6.90 -5.52 -1.88
CA PRO A 38 5.97 -6.58 -1.50
C PRO A 38 6.69 -7.92 -1.38
N THR A 39 6.30 -8.72 -0.40
CA THR A 39 6.87 -10.05 -0.14
C THR A 39 5.86 -11.16 -0.44
N ALA A 40 6.31 -12.42 -0.48
CA ALA A 40 5.44 -13.59 -0.70
C ALA A 40 4.50 -13.44 -1.92
N LEU A 41 5.02 -12.89 -3.03
CA LEU A 41 4.24 -12.51 -4.22
C LEU A 41 3.47 -13.68 -4.84
N GLY A 42 3.93 -14.93 -4.67
CA GLY A 42 3.21 -16.12 -5.11
C GLY A 42 1.84 -16.31 -4.43
N ASN A 43 1.64 -15.76 -3.24
CA ASN A 43 0.38 -15.85 -2.49
C ASN A 43 -0.61 -14.74 -2.88
N GLU A 44 -0.15 -13.68 -3.54
CA GLU A 44 -0.98 -12.53 -3.91
C GLU A 44 -1.96 -12.88 -5.03
N VAL A 45 -3.26 -12.66 -4.77
CA VAL A 45 -4.32 -12.93 -5.76
C VAL A 45 -4.13 -12.05 -7.00
N SER A 46 -3.73 -10.78 -6.85
CA SER A 46 -3.49 -9.89 -7.98
C SER A 46 -2.39 -10.41 -8.90
N VAL A 47 -1.29 -10.91 -8.33
CA VAL A 47 -0.14 -11.43 -9.07
C VAL A 47 -0.51 -12.74 -9.75
N ARG A 48 -1.14 -13.69 -9.05
CA ARG A 48 -1.57 -14.97 -9.66
C ARG A 48 -2.52 -14.76 -10.84
N ASN A 49 -3.45 -13.82 -10.74
CA ASN A 49 -4.35 -13.48 -11.84
C ASN A 49 -3.58 -12.90 -13.04
N ALA A 50 -2.65 -11.97 -12.80
CA ALA A 50 -1.82 -11.40 -13.86
C ALA A 50 -0.96 -12.47 -14.55
N LEU A 51 -0.39 -13.43 -13.80
CA LEU A 51 0.39 -14.53 -14.36
C LEU A 51 -0.49 -15.46 -15.22
N SER A 52 -1.73 -15.73 -14.80
CA SER A 52 -2.69 -16.49 -15.62
C SER A 52 -3.05 -15.76 -16.92
N GLU A 53 -3.22 -14.42 -16.87
CA GLU A 53 -3.45 -13.61 -18.07
C GLU A 53 -2.23 -13.65 -19.01
N ILE A 54 -1.02 -13.53 -18.45
CA ILE A 54 0.23 -13.61 -19.21
C ILE A 54 0.35 -14.98 -19.90
N GLN A 55 0.05 -16.08 -19.20
CA GLN A 55 0.09 -17.43 -19.77
C GLN A 55 -0.84 -17.59 -20.99
N GLN A 56 -2.02 -16.95 -20.95
CA GLN A 56 -2.97 -16.97 -22.05
C GLN A 56 -2.58 -16.00 -23.18
N LEU A 57 -1.93 -14.90 -22.84
CA LEU A 57 -1.49 -13.87 -23.78
C LEU A 57 -0.34 -14.34 -24.67
N VAL A 58 0.66 -15.02 -24.11
CA VAL A 58 1.89 -15.39 -24.83
C VAL A 58 1.61 -16.10 -26.16
N PRO A 59 0.78 -17.18 -26.22
CA PRO A 59 0.47 -17.86 -27.49
C PRO A 59 -0.30 -17.02 -28.52
N SER A 60 -0.87 -15.89 -28.12
CA SER A 60 -1.64 -15.00 -29.01
C SER A 60 -0.81 -13.89 -29.66
N LEU A 61 0.46 -13.76 -29.27
CA LEU A 61 1.37 -12.77 -29.84
C LEU A 61 1.78 -13.17 -31.26
N ASP A 62 2.04 -12.17 -32.11
CA ASP A 62 2.48 -12.35 -33.50
C ASP A 62 3.97 -12.73 -33.55
N ILE A 63 4.25 -13.98 -33.21
CA ILE A 63 5.59 -14.57 -33.11
C ILE A 63 5.63 -15.83 -33.98
N ASP A 64 6.76 -16.09 -34.64
CA ASP A 64 6.98 -17.35 -35.35
C ASP A 64 7.23 -18.53 -34.38
N PHE A 65 6.15 -19.10 -33.84
CA PHE A 65 6.17 -20.30 -33.00
C PHE A 65 6.62 -21.58 -33.74
N GLN A 66 6.70 -21.56 -35.08
CA GLN A 66 7.05 -22.73 -35.90
C GLN A 66 8.56 -22.88 -36.08
N ASN A 67 9.32 -21.77 -36.02
CA ASN A 67 10.78 -21.76 -36.17
C ASN A 67 11.57 -21.14 -35.00
N THR A 68 10.90 -20.70 -33.93
CA THR A 68 11.56 -20.04 -32.79
C THR A 68 11.18 -20.69 -31.47
N SER A 69 12.18 -21.12 -30.71
CA SER A 69 11.99 -21.57 -29.32
C SER A 69 12.40 -20.47 -28.35
N PHE A 70 11.74 -20.41 -27.20
CA PHE A 70 12.07 -19.42 -26.19
C PHE A 70 11.69 -19.88 -24.78
N SER A 71 12.32 -19.24 -23.79
CA SER A 71 12.05 -19.40 -22.37
C SER A 71 11.79 -18.05 -21.74
N ILE A 72 10.79 -17.98 -20.84
CA ILE A 72 10.40 -16.81 -20.06
C ILE A 72 10.49 -17.18 -18.59
N ASP A 73 11.05 -16.31 -17.77
CA ASP A 73 11.10 -16.48 -16.33
C ASP A 73 10.81 -15.16 -15.62
N ILE A 74 9.86 -15.18 -14.69
CA ILE A 74 9.52 -14.07 -13.79
C ILE A 74 9.79 -14.55 -12.38
N TYR A 75 10.65 -13.84 -11.66
CA TYR A 75 11.12 -14.29 -10.35
C TYR A 75 11.15 -13.14 -9.33
N PRO A 76 10.81 -13.42 -8.06
CA PRO A 76 10.94 -12.44 -7.01
C PRO A 76 12.38 -12.44 -6.47
N ALA A 77 12.80 -11.34 -5.85
CA ALA A 77 14.11 -11.23 -5.22
C ALA A 77 14.25 -12.19 -4.02
N ALA A 78 13.19 -12.31 -3.21
CA ALA A 78 13.24 -13.00 -1.92
C ALA A 78 13.04 -14.53 -1.99
N ASP A 79 12.41 -15.06 -3.04
CA ASP A 79 12.09 -16.50 -3.12
C ASP A 79 13.03 -17.22 -4.07
N LYS A 80 13.44 -18.45 -3.72
CA LYS A 80 14.30 -19.27 -4.59
C LYS A 80 13.59 -19.77 -5.85
N GLN A 81 12.27 -19.81 -5.84
CA GLN A 81 11.45 -20.31 -6.95
C GLN A 81 10.90 -19.14 -7.78
N PRO A 82 10.74 -19.34 -9.10
CA PRO A 82 10.16 -18.33 -9.96
C PRO A 82 8.66 -18.22 -9.68
N LEU A 83 8.10 -17.03 -9.89
CA LEU A 83 6.65 -16.83 -9.89
C LEU A 83 6.01 -17.48 -11.12
N PHE A 84 6.75 -17.49 -12.24
CA PHE A 84 6.27 -18.00 -13.51
C PHE A 84 7.44 -18.40 -14.40
N SER A 85 7.38 -19.61 -14.94
CA SER A 85 8.31 -20.11 -15.95
C SER A 85 7.52 -20.69 -17.11
N TYR A 86 7.88 -20.30 -18.34
CA TYR A 86 7.23 -20.74 -19.55
C TYR A 86 8.27 -21.05 -20.63
N HIS A 87 8.11 -22.20 -21.28
CA HIS A 87 9.04 -22.68 -22.29
C HIS A 87 8.27 -23.10 -23.54
N HIS A 88 8.65 -22.54 -24.68
CA HIS A 88 8.13 -22.93 -25.98
C HIS A 88 9.24 -23.60 -26.79
N SER A 89 9.00 -24.84 -27.18
CA SER A 89 9.90 -25.61 -28.06
C SER A 89 9.31 -25.65 -29.45
N THR A 90 10.08 -25.18 -30.42
CA THR A 90 9.60 -25.09 -31.80
C THR A 90 9.50 -26.48 -32.45
N PRO A 91 8.46 -26.77 -33.26
CA PRO A 91 8.30 -28.09 -33.88
C PRO A 91 9.48 -28.53 -34.75
N ILE A 92 10.19 -27.59 -35.39
CA ILE A 92 11.35 -27.90 -36.23
C ILE A 92 12.50 -28.57 -35.44
N LEU A 93 12.61 -28.32 -34.12
CA LEU A 93 13.64 -28.96 -33.29
C LEU A 93 13.54 -30.48 -33.33
N GLN A 94 12.33 -31.05 -33.38
CA GLN A 94 12.07 -32.51 -33.40
C GLN A 94 12.81 -33.25 -34.52
N ASN A 95 13.21 -32.53 -35.57
CA ASN A 95 13.90 -33.08 -36.73
C ASN A 95 15.40 -32.77 -36.74
N HIS A 96 15.93 -32.07 -35.73
CA HIS A 96 17.33 -31.69 -35.64
C HIS A 96 18.17 -32.80 -35.00
N SER A 97 19.36 -33.04 -35.54
CA SER A 97 20.36 -33.96 -34.97
C SER A 97 21.29 -33.31 -33.94
N HIS A 98 21.02 -32.06 -33.54
CA HIS A 98 21.90 -31.25 -32.71
C HIS A 98 21.13 -30.55 -31.60
N GLY A 99 21.67 -30.54 -30.39
CA GLY A 99 21.11 -29.83 -29.24
C GLY A 99 19.85 -30.48 -28.66
N VAL A 100 19.16 -29.72 -27.80
CA VAL A 100 17.91 -30.16 -27.16
C VAL A 100 16.75 -30.21 -28.14
N GLN A 101 15.86 -31.17 -27.90
CA GLN A 101 14.58 -31.31 -28.60
C GLN A 101 13.46 -30.53 -27.90
N VAL A 102 13.62 -30.28 -26.60
CA VAL A 102 12.68 -29.58 -25.74
C VAL A 102 13.45 -28.63 -24.83
N VAL A 103 13.08 -27.36 -24.83
CA VAL A 103 13.69 -26.33 -23.97
C VAL A 103 13.05 -26.34 -22.58
N ASN A 104 13.87 -26.07 -21.57
CA ASN A 104 13.49 -26.02 -20.15
C ASN A 104 14.41 -25.05 -19.38
N ASP A 105 14.20 -24.95 -18.06
CA ASP A 105 14.95 -24.09 -17.13
C ASP A 105 16.48 -24.17 -17.24
N THR A 106 17.01 -25.34 -17.59
CA THR A 106 18.47 -25.61 -17.65
C THR A 106 19.04 -25.58 -19.06
N THR A 107 18.19 -25.35 -20.07
CA THR A 107 18.62 -25.28 -21.46
C THR A 107 19.59 -24.12 -21.67
N VAL A 108 20.73 -24.40 -22.29
CA VAL A 108 21.77 -23.40 -22.55
C VAL A 108 21.48 -22.63 -23.83
N TYR A 109 21.50 -21.31 -23.73
CA TYR A 109 21.41 -20.36 -24.83
C TYR A 109 22.71 -19.55 -24.94
N ARG A 110 22.96 -18.99 -26.14
CA ARG A 110 23.87 -17.84 -26.27
C ARG A 110 23.14 -16.62 -25.74
N ILE A 111 23.72 -15.91 -24.77
CA ILE A 111 23.06 -14.73 -24.17
C ILE A 111 23.50 -13.41 -24.81
N GLY A 112 24.39 -13.46 -25.81
CA GLY A 112 24.89 -12.28 -26.51
C GLY A 112 25.33 -11.20 -25.53
N SER A 113 24.88 -9.97 -25.74
CA SER A 113 25.31 -8.81 -24.96
C SER A 113 24.83 -8.72 -23.50
N ILE A 114 24.06 -9.69 -22.99
CA ILE A 114 23.96 -9.88 -21.54
C ILE A 114 25.34 -10.20 -20.95
N SER A 115 26.28 -10.73 -21.74
CA SER A 115 27.70 -10.91 -21.34
C SER A 115 28.33 -9.61 -20.81
N LYS A 116 27.94 -8.43 -21.33
CA LYS A 116 28.40 -7.14 -20.83
C LYS A 116 27.94 -6.88 -19.40
N LEU A 117 26.69 -7.19 -19.09
CA LEU A 117 26.15 -7.08 -17.74
C LEU A 117 26.96 -7.95 -16.78
N LEU A 118 27.26 -9.19 -17.18
CA LEU A 118 28.06 -10.10 -16.36
C LEU A 118 29.51 -9.62 -16.21
N THR A 119 30.11 -9.08 -17.26
CA THR A 119 31.45 -8.49 -17.22
C THR A 119 31.52 -7.32 -16.25
N ALA A 120 30.56 -6.39 -16.32
CA ALA A 120 30.50 -5.26 -15.40
C ALA A 120 30.28 -5.72 -13.96
N TYR A 121 29.40 -6.70 -13.75
CA TYR A 121 29.14 -7.25 -12.42
C TYR A 121 30.37 -7.94 -11.82
N VAL A 122 31.04 -8.80 -12.59
CA VAL A 122 32.29 -9.48 -12.19
C VAL A 122 33.41 -8.48 -11.92
N TYR A 123 33.53 -7.44 -12.73
CA TYR A 123 34.51 -6.39 -12.51
C TYR A 123 34.29 -5.71 -11.15
N LEU A 124 33.03 -5.37 -10.82
CA LEU A 124 32.68 -4.77 -9.52
C LEU A 124 32.93 -5.73 -8.35
N LEU A 125 32.63 -7.02 -8.51
CA LEU A 125 32.90 -8.04 -7.50
C LEU A 125 34.40 -8.20 -7.23
N GLU A 126 35.22 -8.08 -8.28
CA GLU A 126 36.66 -8.29 -8.19
C GLU A 126 37.43 -7.10 -7.63
N VAL A 127 37.19 -5.90 -8.16
CA VAL A 127 38.01 -4.71 -7.85
C VAL A 127 37.19 -3.48 -7.44
N GLY A 128 35.87 -3.60 -7.36
CA GLY A 128 34.96 -2.49 -7.09
C GLY A 128 34.90 -1.47 -8.24
N ASP A 129 34.47 -0.25 -7.92
CA ASP A 129 34.22 0.84 -8.88
C ASP A 129 35.18 2.02 -8.74
N VAL A 130 36.23 1.91 -7.92
CA VAL A 130 37.25 2.98 -7.79
C VAL A 130 37.93 3.22 -9.15
N SER A 131 38.19 2.17 -9.93
CA SER A 131 38.81 2.30 -11.26
C SER A 131 37.88 2.91 -12.30
N PHE A 132 36.56 3.01 -12.05
CA PHE A 132 35.62 3.58 -13.03
C PHE A 132 35.91 5.06 -13.34
N ASN A 133 36.59 5.76 -12.45
CA ASN A 133 37.02 7.15 -12.62
C ASN A 133 38.51 7.29 -12.99
N GLN A 134 39.18 6.19 -13.34
CA GLN A 134 40.61 6.20 -13.69
C GLN A 134 40.78 5.93 -15.19
N PRO A 135 41.73 6.60 -15.86
CA PRO A 135 42.04 6.35 -17.26
C PRO A 135 42.37 4.88 -17.53
N VAL A 136 41.89 4.35 -18.64
CA VAL A 136 42.15 2.97 -19.06
C VAL A 136 43.63 2.73 -19.32
N THR A 137 44.39 3.76 -19.74
CA THR A 137 45.84 3.70 -19.96
C THR A 137 46.63 3.36 -18.70
N ARG A 138 46.05 3.54 -17.51
CA ARG A 138 46.65 3.07 -16.25
C ARG A 138 46.74 1.55 -16.17
N TYR A 139 45.82 0.85 -16.83
CA TYR A 139 45.64 -0.59 -16.69
C TYR A 139 45.93 -1.35 -17.98
N VAL A 140 45.94 -0.69 -19.13
CA VAL A 140 46.18 -1.30 -20.44
C VAL A 140 47.43 -0.65 -21.07
N PRO A 141 48.63 -1.24 -20.90
CA PRO A 141 49.89 -0.68 -21.39
C PRO A 141 49.90 -0.39 -22.88
N GLU A 142 49.24 -1.22 -23.69
CA GLU A 142 49.19 -1.04 -25.14
C GLU A 142 48.48 0.27 -25.53
N LEU A 143 47.44 0.65 -24.79
CA LEU A 143 46.76 1.93 -24.99
C LEU A 143 47.59 3.11 -24.49
N ALA A 144 48.37 2.93 -23.42
CA ALA A 144 49.31 3.94 -22.94
C ALA A 144 50.42 4.19 -23.98
N ASP A 145 50.94 3.14 -24.61
CA ASP A 145 51.93 3.23 -25.68
C ASP A 145 51.36 3.88 -26.94
N ILE A 146 50.11 3.55 -27.31
CA ILE A 146 49.39 4.24 -28.39
C ILE A 146 49.26 5.72 -28.08
N SER A 147 48.81 6.09 -26.87
CA SER A 147 48.67 7.50 -26.48
C SER A 147 50.02 8.24 -26.50
N ALA A 148 51.06 7.66 -25.91
CA ALA A 148 52.40 8.25 -25.85
C ALA A 148 52.99 8.53 -27.25
N GLY A 149 52.78 7.61 -28.21
CA GLY A 149 53.23 7.76 -29.60
C GLY A 149 52.50 8.86 -30.39
N LEU A 150 51.38 9.37 -29.88
CA LEU A 150 50.54 10.38 -30.54
C LEU A 150 50.75 11.81 -29.99
N ARG A 151 51.34 11.96 -28.79
CA ARG A 151 51.52 13.26 -28.10
C ARG A 151 52.31 14.32 -28.88
N ASN A 152 53.09 13.93 -29.89
CA ASN A 152 53.88 14.84 -30.75
C ASN A 152 53.25 15.10 -32.13
N LYS A 153 52.08 14.51 -32.43
CA LYS A 153 51.35 14.75 -33.69
C LYS A 153 50.29 15.83 -33.44
N SER A 154 50.66 17.08 -33.70
CA SER A 154 49.72 18.22 -33.67
C SER A 154 48.55 17.96 -34.64
N ASP A 155 47.32 18.03 -34.11
CA ASP A 155 46.03 18.05 -34.82
C ASP A 155 45.51 16.77 -35.46
N SER A 156 45.18 15.74 -34.66
CA SER A 156 44.20 14.76 -35.15
C SER A 156 43.30 14.09 -34.12
N ALA A 157 42.60 14.90 -33.33
CA ALA A 157 41.42 14.43 -32.57
C ALA A 157 40.34 13.79 -33.47
N LEU A 158 40.45 13.94 -34.80
CA LEU A 158 39.61 13.29 -35.81
C LEU A 158 40.12 11.92 -36.27
N GLN A 159 41.41 11.62 -36.13
CA GLN A 159 42.01 10.35 -36.59
C GLN A 159 42.37 9.41 -35.45
N TYR A 160 42.60 9.93 -34.25
CA TYR A 160 43.07 9.12 -33.13
C TYR A 160 42.23 9.30 -31.88
N VAL A 161 41.96 8.17 -31.22
CA VAL A 161 41.27 8.14 -29.93
C VAL A 161 42.22 8.66 -28.85
N ASP A 162 41.75 9.62 -28.05
CA ASP A 162 42.45 10.06 -26.85
C ASP A 162 42.18 9.06 -25.70
N TRP A 163 43.09 8.09 -25.56
CA TRP A 163 42.95 7.04 -24.55
C TRP A 163 43.19 7.53 -23.11
N ASP A 164 43.85 8.68 -22.93
CA ASP A 164 44.17 9.21 -21.60
C ASP A 164 42.95 9.82 -20.90
N VAL A 165 41.90 10.19 -21.65
CA VAL A 165 40.62 10.68 -21.08
C VAL A 165 39.57 9.58 -20.90
N ILE A 166 39.73 8.42 -21.54
CA ILE A 166 38.78 7.31 -21.45
C ILE A 166 38.98 6.57 -20.14
N THR A 167 37.93 6.49 -19.31
CA THR A 167 37.96 5.73 -18.05
C THR A 167 37.36 4.33 -18.20
N ILE A 168 37.60 3.44 -17.22
CA ILE A 168 36.90 2.14 -17.16
C ILE A 168 35.38 2.34 -17.13
N GLY A 169 34.89 3.36 -16.40
CA GLY A 169 33.47 3.70 -16.35
C GLY A 169 32.93 4.09 -17.72
N ALA A 170 33.70 4.85 -18.50
CA ALA A 170 33.32 5.24 -19.86
C ALA A 170 33.19 4.02 -20.80
N LEU A 171 34.05 3.01 -20.65
CA LEU A 171 33.92 1.75 -21.38
C LEU A 171 32.66 1.00 -20.95
N ALA A 172 32.45 0.85 -19.64
CA ALA A 172 31.32 0.12 -19.07
C ALA A 172 29.96 0.77 -19.44
N SER A 173 29.90 2.10 -19.52
CA SER A 173 28.69 2.86 -19.78
C SER A 173 28.52 3.35 -21.22
N HIS A 174 29.35 2.88 -22.15
CA HIS A 174 29.33 3.31 -23.55
C HIS A 174 29.58 4.82 -23.76
N MET A 175 30.22 5.50 -22.82
CA MET A 175 30.55 6.94 -22.89
C MET A 175 31.97 7.20 -23.41
N ALA A 176 32.68 6.17 -23.89
CA ALA A 176 34.07 6.31 -24.33
C ALA A 176 34.24 6.99 -25.70
N GLY A 177 33.18 7.11 -26.51
CA GLY A 177 33.26 7.70 -27.85
C GLY A 177 34.07 6.86 -28.86
N ILE A 178 34.36 5.61 -28.53
CA ILE A 178 35.17 4.69 -29.35
C ILE A 178 34.30 3.88 -30.33
N PRO A 179 34.92 3.32 -31.38
CA PRO A 179 34.27 2.41 -32.30
C PRO A 179 33.40 1.33 -31.67
N ARG A 180 32.35 0.95 -32.38
CA ARG A 180 31.51 -0.18 -31.99
C ARG A 180 32.28 -1.50 -31.98
N ASP A 181 32.90 -1.77 -33.12
CA ASP A 181 33.58 -3.01 -33.47
C ASP A 181 34.96 -2.69 -34.07
N PHE A 182 35.84 -3.70 -34.08
CA PHE A 182 37.14 -3.68 -34.79
C PHE A 182 36.92 -3.51 -36.32
N PRO A 183 37.96 -3.15 -37.11
CA PRO A 183 37.86 -3.05 -38.58
C PRO A 183 37.27 -4.32 -39.21
N SER A 184 36.53 -4.20 -40.31
CA SER A 184 36.06 -5.38 -41.03
C SER A 184 37.22 -6.12 -41.70
N PRO A 185 37.18 -7.46 -41.82
CA PRO A 185 38.18 -8.19 -42.60
C PRO A 185 38.08 -7.84 -44.09
N ALA A 186 39.15 -8.09 -44.84
CA ALA A 186 39.21 -7.81 -46.28
C ALA A 186 38.09 -8.50 -47.09
N SER A 187 37.54 -9.62 -46.59
CA SER A 187 36.39 -10.30 -47.21
C SER A 187 35.12 -9.45 -47.19
N SER A 188 34.90 -8.63 -46.17
CA SER A 188 33.79 -7.69 -46.09
C SER A 188 33.98 -6.50 -47.03
N ASP A 189 35.19 -5.94 -47.12
CA ASP A 189 35.48 -4.85 -48.05
C ASP A 189 35.22 -5.28 -49.50
N ARG A 190 35.64 -6.51 -49.87
CA ARG A 190 35.33 -7.10 -51.18
C ARG A 190 33.83 -7.25 -51.45
N GLN A 191 33.01 -7.47 -50.41
CA GLN A 191 31.56 -7.49 -50.57
C GLN A 191 31.02 -6.08 -50.85
N LEU A 192 31.53 -5.06 -50.16
CA LEU A 192 31.17 -3.66 -50.43
C LEU A 192 31.62 -3.22 -51.83
N GLU A 193 32.81 -3.61 -52.27
CA GLU A 193 33.29 -3.34 -53.64
C GLU A 193 32.36 -3.95 -54.69
N ARG A 194 31.84 -5.17 -54.45
CA ARG A 194 30.83 -5.81 -55.31
C ARG A 194 29.50 -5.06 -55.34
N LEU A 195 29.21 -4.25 -54.31
CA LEU A 195 28.05 -3.35 -54.25
C LEU A 195 28.33 -1.97 -54.86
N GLY A 196 29.52 -1.76 -55.45
CA GLY A 196 29.90 -0.52 -56.15
C GLY A 196 30.66 0.50 -55.30
N PHE A 197 31.09 0.14 -54.09
CA PHE A 197 31.96 1.00 -53.28
C PHE A 197 33.39 1.05 -53.90
N PRO A 198 34.12 2.17 -53.77
CA PRO A 198 35.48 2.27 -54.30
C PRO A 198 36.43 1.22 -53.69
N PRO A 199 37.37 0.66 -54.46
CA PRO A 199 38.33 -0.29 -53.93
C PRO A 199 39.24 0.37 -52.89
N VAL A 200 39.53 -0.36 -51.81
CA VAL A 200 40.37 0.12 -50.70
C VAL A 200 41.64 -0.71 -50.56
N ARG A 201 42.67 -0.12 -49.95
CA ARG A 201 43.87 -0.88 -49.59
C ARG A 201 43.51 -1.86 -48.47
N HIS A 202 43.50 -3.15 -48.78
CA HIS A 202 43.28 -4.18 -47.78
C HIS A 202 44.42 -4.17 -46.75
N VAL A 203 44.06 -4.13 -45.48
CA VAL A 203 44.98 -4.28 -44.35
C VAL A 203 44.59 -5.58 -43.64
N ASP A 204 45.55 -6.50 -43.53
CA ASP A 204 45.36 -7.72 -42.74
C ASP A 204 45.89 -7.49 -41.33
N PHE A 205 44.97 -7.48 -40.36
CA PHE A 205 45.28 -7.30 -38.96
C PHE A 205 45.50 -8.63 -38.21
N GLY A 206 45.53 -9.77 -38.91
CA GLY A 206 45.72 -11.09 -38.28
C GLY A 206 44.43 -11.69 -37.73
N TYR A 207 43.38 -11.76 -38.55
CA TYR A 207 42.13 -12.45 -38.22
C TYR A 207 42.30 -13.97 -38.29
N CYS A 208 41.51 -14.71 -37.50
CA CYS A 208 41.63 -16.17 -37.35
C CYS A 208 41.00 -17.01 -38.47
N GLY A 209 41.24 -16.61 -39.72
CA GLY A 209 40.76 -17.25 -40.94
C GLY A 209 39.97 -16.30 -41.84
N GLU A 210 39.77 -16.67 -43.12
CA GLU A 210 39.18 -15.79 -44.14
C GLU A 210 37.70 -15.38 -43.87
N ASN A 211 37.01 -16.11 -42.98
CA ASN A 211 35.61 -15.89 -42.59
C ASN A 211 35.42 -15.71 -41.07
N VAL A 212 36.50 -15.54 -40.30
CA VAL A 212 36.42 -15.28 -38.86
C VAL A 212 36.47 -13.79 -38.63
N LEU A 213 35.42 -13.25 -38.01
CA LEU A 213 35.31 -11.81 -37.78
C LEU A 213 36.24 -11.33 -36.67
N TYR A 214 36.77 -12.18 -35.79
CA TYR A 214 37.49 -11.75 -34.59
C TYR A 214 39.03 -11.78 -34.77
N PRO A 215 39.78 -10.79 -34.22
CA PRO A 215 41.24 -10.84 -34.17
C PRO A 215 41.76 -12.11 -33.47
N CYS A 216 42.90 -12.64 -33.93
CA CYS A 216 43.41 -13.90 -33.38
C CYS A 216 43.96 -13.84 -31.95
N ASN A 217 44.46 -12.67 -31.57
CA ASN A 217 45.13 -12.46 -30.29
C ASN A 217 45.12 -10.98 -29.91
N ARG A 218 45.56 -10.70 -28.69
CA ARG A 218 45.67 -9.36 -28.13
C ARG A 218 46.50 -8.38 -28.97
N THR A 219 47.59 -8.82 -29.61
CA THR A 219 48.41 -7.98 -30.50
C THR A 219 47.62 -7.56 -31.74
N ALA A 220 47.02 -8.54 -32.44
CA ALA A 220 46.15 -8.31 -33.60
C ALA A 220 45.00 -7.34 -33.26
N PHE A 221 44.42 -7.47 -32.07
CA PHE A 221 43.40 -6.55 -31.58
C PHE A 221 43.91 -5.10 -31.49
N PHE A 222 45.03 -4.84 -30.81
CA PHE A 222 45.54 -3.46 -30.66
C PHE A 222 46.07 -2.88 -31.97
N ASP A 223 46.62 -3.70 -32.87
CA ASP A 223 47.00 -3.28 -34.22
C ASP A 223 45.77 -2.82 -35.02
N ALA A 224 44.65 -3.54 -34.92
CA ALA A 224 43.40 -3.20 -35.58
C ALA A 224 42.73 -1.94 -34.96
N ILE A 225 42.78 -1.80 -33.63
CA ILE A 225 42.24 -0.62 -32.93
C ILE A 225 43.02 0.66 -33.28
N ARG A 226 44.35 0.57 -33.47
CA ARG A 226 45.19 1.72 -33.82
C ARG A 226 44.78 2.41 -35.13
N THR A 227 44.11 1.70 -36.04
CA THR A 227 43.64 2.27 -37.32
C THR A 227 42.22 2.83 -37.25
N ARG A 228 41.51 2.68 -36.14
CA ARG A 228 40.14 3.18 -36.00
C ARG A 228 40.16 4.62 -35.51
N HIS A 229 39.34 5.44 -36.13
CA HIS A 229 39.10 6.82 -35.69
C HIS A 229 38.14 6.85 -34.49
N PRO A 230 38.20 7.89 -33.63
CA PRO A 230 37.15 8.13 -32.66
C PRO A 230 35.81 8.34 -33.36
N VAL A 231 34.73 7.87 -32.74
CA VAL A 231 33.36 8.07 -33.24
C VAL A 231 32.78 9.37 -32.71
N GLU A 232 33.08 9.70 -31.47
CA GLU A 232 32.64 10.91 -30.79
C GLU A 232 33.65 11.28 -29.68
N ALA A 233 33.63 12.51 -29.19
CA ALA A 233 34.37 12.88 -28.00
C ALA A 233 33.88 12.09 -26.77
N ALA A 234 34.82 11.65 -25.93
CA ALA A 234 34.50 10.93 -24.69
C ALA A 234 33.55 11.76 -23.81
N PHE A 235 32.58 11.09 -23.21
CA PHE A 235 31.52 11.66 -22.37
C PHE A 235 30.51 12.59 -23.05
N SER A 236 30.55 12.78 -24.38
CA SER A 236 29.58 13.62 -25.09
C SER A 236 28.20 12.95 -25.23
N THR A 237 28.16 11.68 -25.62
CA THR A 237 26.91 10.93 -25.83
C THR A 237 27.19 9.42 -25.78
N PRO A 238 26.22 8.57 -25.38
CA PRO A 238 26.44 7.13 -25.38
C PRO A 238 26.56 6.57 -26.81
N ILE A 239 27.69 5.91 -27.08
CA ILE A 239 27.97 5.19 -28.33
C ILE A 239 28.30 3.73 -28.00
N TYR A 240 27.41 2.83 -28.40
CA TYR A 240 27.53 1.41 -28.10
C TYR A 240 28.85 0.82 -28.63
N SER A 241 29.61 0.15 -27.75
CA SER A 241 30.90 -0.45 -28.08
C SER A 241 31.06 -1.84 -27.50
N ASN A 242 31.35 -2.82 -28.37
CA ASN A 242 31.72 -4.17 -27.98
C ASN A 242 33.20 -4.24 -27.57
N ILE A 243 34.08 -3.60 -28.35
CA ILE A 243 35.53 -3.55 -28.06
C ILE A 243 35.83 -2.91 -26.70
N GLY A 244 34.98 -2.00 -26.21
CA GLY A 244 35.14 -1.42 -24.89
C GLY A 244 35.09 -2.45 -23.76
N TYR A 245 34.29 -3.51 -23.93
CA TYR A 245 34.18 -4.60 -22.97
C TYR A 245 35.34 -5.58 -23.03
N GLN A 246 35.93 -5.79 -24.21
CA GLN A 246 37.20 -6.52 -24.34
C GLN A 246 38.36 -5.75 -23.67
N ILE A 247 38.45 -4.43 -23.90
CA ILE A 247 39.44 -3.57 -23.24
C ILE A 247 39.25 -3.59 -21.72
N MET A 248 38.00 -3.54 -21.25
CA MET A 248 37.67 -3.62 -19.83
C MET A 248 38.11 -4.96 -19.21
N ALA A 249 37.97 -6.08 -19.94
CA ALA A 249 38.50 -7.36 -19.50
C ALA A 249 40.04 -7.36 -19.44
N TYR A 250 40.74 -6.85 -20.47
CA TYR A 250 42.20 -6.71 -20.42
C TYR A 250 42.69 -5.84 -19.27
N ALA A 251 41.96 -4.76 -18.95
CA ALA A 251 42.25 -3.94 -17.77
C ALA A 251 42.11 -4.76 -16.49
N LEU A 252 41.03 -5.53 -16.35
CA LEU A 252 40.79 -6.39 -15.19
C LEU A 252 41.87 -7.47 -15.04
N GLU A 253 42.25 -8.12 -16.14
CA GLU A 253 43.33 -9.11 -16.17
C GLU A 253 44.67 -8.50 -15.76
N ASN A 254 44.98 -7.30 -16.23
CA ASN A 254 46.20 -6.60 -15.86
C ASN A 254 46.20 -6.11 -14.40
N ILE A 255 45.04 -5.73 -13.85
CA ILE A 255 44.91 -5.36 -12.43
C ILE A 255 45.13 -6.57 -11.51
N THR A 256 44.61 -7.74 -11.91
CA THR A 256 44.55 -8.93 -11.04
C THR A 256 45.63 -9.97 -11.32
N GLY A 257 46.28 -9.91 -12.48
CA GLY A 257 47.18 -10.95 -12.98
C GLY A 257 46.49 -12.28 -13.31
N THR A 258 45.15 -12.29 -13.43
CA THR A 258 44.33 -13.50 -13.65
C THR A 258 43.50 -13.36 -14.94
N THR A 259 43.25 -14.45 -15.67
CA THR A 259 42.46 -14.39 -16.91
C THR A 259 40.99 -14.09 -16.65
N TYR A 260 40.31 -13.38 -17.55
CA TYR A 260 38.89 -13.05 -17.38
C TYR A 260 37.98 -14.29 -17.17
N PRO A 261 38.14 -15.40 -17.91
CA PRO A 261 37.36 -16.62 -17.67
C PRO A 261 37.51 -17.18 -16.24
N ASP A 262 38.73 -17.12 -15.67
CA ASP A 262 38.98 -17.58 -14.30
C ASP A 262 38.32 -16.64 -13.26
N ILE A 263 38.34 -15.33 -13.52
CA ILE A 263 37.66 -14.34 -12.66
C ILE A 263 36.15 -14.53 -12.72
N LEU A 264 35.57 -14.64 -13.91
CA LEU A 264 34.14 -14.94 -14.11
C LEU A 264 33.74 -16.23 -13.37
N SER A 265 34.58 -17.26 -13.44
CA SER A 265 34.35 -18.52 -12.75
C SER A 265 34.34 -18.35 -11.23
N ARG A 266 35.40 -17.78 -10.65
CA ARG A 266 35.52 -17.70 -9.19
C ARG A 266 34.61 -16.66 -8.54
N GLN A 267 34.33 -15.55 -9.23
CA GLN A 267 33.53 -14.46 -8.66
C GLN A 267 32.03 -14.64 -8.86
N LEU A 268 31.60 -15.35 -9.91
CA LEU A 268 30.17 -15.44 -10.24
C LEU A 268 29.67 -16.88 -10.37
N ILE A 269 30.31 -17.70 -11.21
CA ILE A 269 29.81 -19.05 -11.51
C ILE A 269 29.85 -19.97 -10.30
N LEU A 270 31.00 -20.08 -9.62
CA LEU A 270 31.16 -20.96 -8.48
C LEU A 270 30.36 -20.51 -7.25
N PRO A 271 30.37 -19.21 -6.85
CA PRO A 271 29.62 -18.76 -5.67
C PRO A 271 28.10 -18.92 -5.79
N LEU A 272 27.52 -18.68 -6.98
CA LEU A 272 26.08 -18.82 -7.21
C LEU A 272 25.67 -20.23 -7.71
N GLY A 273 26.64 -21.14 -7.91
CA GLY A 273 26.38 -22.48 -8.44
C GLY A 273 25.69 -22.46 -9.81
N LEU A 274 26.26 -21.72 -10.76
CA LEU A 274 25.72 -21.52 -12.10
C LEU A 274 26.16 -22.62 -13.07
N ASN A 275 25.58 -23.81 -12.94
CA ASN A 275 26.09 -25.02 -13.60
C ASN A 275 26.11 -24.94 -15.15
N PRO A 276 25.01 -24.52 -15.83
CA PRO A 276 25.01 -24.28 -17.28
C PRO A 276 25.81 -23.06 -17.79
N THR A 277 26.16 -22.09 -16.93
CA THR A 277 26.85 -20.86 -17.35
C THR A 277 28.32 -21.11 -17.67
N SER A 278 28.79 -20.64 -18.83
CA SER A 278 30.19 -20.83 -19.24
C SER A 278 30.69 -19.72 -20.17
N TYR A 279 32.00 -19.42 -20.07
CA TYR A 279 32.66 -18.42 -20.93
C TYR A 279 32.78 -18.90 -22.38
N ALA A 280 33.15 -20.16 -22.57
CA ALA A 280 33.33 -20.79 -23.86
C ALA A 280 32.20 -21.79 -24.15
N LYS A 281 32.11 -22.25 -25.39
CA LYS A 281 31.16 -23.28 -25.82
C LYS A 281 31.21 -24.49 -24.85
N PRO A 282 30.06 -24.94 -24.32
CA PRO A 282 29.98 -26.17 -23.54
C PRO A 282 30.60 -27.37 -24.28
N ALA A 283 31.35 -28.21 -23.55
CA ALA A 283 32.00 -29.39 -24.12
C ALA A 283 30.99 -30.39 -24.70
N ASN A 284 29.81 -30.50 -24.07
CA ASN A 284 28.65 -31.21 -24.61
C ASN A 284 27.53 -30.21 -24.93
N SER A 285 27.01 -30.25 -26.16
CA SER A 285 25.89 -29.43 -26.61
C SER A 285 24.50 -30.05 -26.40
N ASP A 286 24.40 -31.26 -25.85
CA ASP A 286 23.13 -31.97 -25.65
C ASP A 286 22.13 -31.20 -24.78
N SER A 287 22.61 -30.34 -23.88
CA SER A 287 21.79 -29.45 -23.04
C SER A 287 21.56 -28.06 -23.63
N SER A 288 22.04 -27.81 -24.85
CA SER A 288 22.01 -26.50 -25.49
C SER A 288 20.98 -26.47 -26.61
N ILE A 289 20.30 -25.33 -26.77
CA ILE A 289 19.44 -25.14 -27.95
C ILE A 289 20.30 -24.73 -29.15
N ILE A 290 20.08 -25.42 -30.28
CA ILE A 290 20.70 -25.10 -31.57
C ILE A 290 19.57 -25.02 -32.61
N PRO A 291 19.11 -23.81 -32.98
CA PRO A 291 17.91 -23.62 -33.80
C PRO A 291 18.11 -23.91 -35.30
N ASP A 292 19.30 -24.34 -35.70
CA ASP A 292 19.69 -24.76 -37.06
C ASP A 292 20.98 -25.61 -36.93
N SER A 293 21.89 -25.58 -37.89
CA SER A 293 23.26 -26.09 -37.74
C SER A 293 24.07 -25.24 -36.74
N PRO A 294 25.06 -25.85 -36.02
CA PRO A 294 25.93 -25.11 -35.11
C PRO A 294 26.58 -23.88 -35.75
N SER A 295 27.04 -24.02 -37.00
CA SER A 295 27.72 -22.96 -37.74
C SER A 295 26.77 -21.87 -38.25
N ASN A 296 25.59 -22.20 -38.80
CA ASN A 296 24.67 -21.16 -39.30
C ASN A 296 23.98 -20.38 -38.16
N SER A 297 23.65 -21.07 -37.07
CA SER A 297 23.08 -20.44 -35.88
C SER A 297 24.11 -19.61 -35.09
N TRP A 298 25.40 -19.81 -35.35
CA TRP A 298 26.53 -19.28 -34.58
C TRP A 298 26.57 -19.79 -33.14
N TYR A 299 26.13 -21.02 -32.93
CA TYR A 299 26.28 -21.70 -31.65
C TYR A 299 27.75 -21.98 -31.33
N ASP A 300 28.54 -22.42 -32.32
CA ASP A 300 29.94 -22.83 -32.14
C ASP A 300 30.98 -21.80 -32.63
N VAL A 301 30.53 -20.61 -33.00
CA VAL A 301 31.41 -19.49 -33.34
C VAL A 301 32.10 -18.99 -32.07
N ASP A 302 33.41 -19.20 -32.02
CA ASP A 302 34.29 -18.70 -30.96
C ASP A 302 34.47 -17.18 -31.10
N THR A 303 33.98 -16.43 -30.10
CA THR A 303 34.11 -14.97 -30.03
C THR A 303 35.46 -14.54 -29.49
N ARG A 304 36.33 -15.47 -29.10
CA ARG A 304 37.69 -15.21 -28.59
C ARG A 304 37.67 -14.21 -27.43
N ASP A 305 38.57 -13.24 -27.45
CA ASP A 305 38.73 -12.19 -26.45
C ASP A 305 37.57 -11.17 -26.48
N GLU A 306 36.67 -11.22 -27.46
CA GLU A 306 35.40 -10.48 -27.47
C GLU A 306 34.33 -11.15 -26.56
N GLY A 307 34.66 -12.28 -25.94
CA GLY A 307 33.80 -13.02 -25.01
C GLY A 307 33.11 -12.16 -23.92
N PRO A 308 33.80 -11.21 -23.26
CA PRO A 308 33.18 -10.29 -22.31
C PRO A 308 32.02 -9.47 -22.90
N ALA A 309 32.06 -9.20 -24.22
CA ALA A 309 31.03 -8.41 -24.88
C ALA A 309 29.82 -9.25 -25.35
N ALA A 310 30.02 -10.53 -25.74
CA ALA A 310 28.94 -11.34 -26.32
C ALA A 310 29.09 -12.88 -26.25
N GLY A 311 30.16 -13.42 -25.68
CA GLY A 311 30.53 -14.83 -25.84
C GLY A 311 29.91 -15.82 -24.85
N ILE A 312 29.34 -15.35 -23.74
CA ILE A 312 28.90 -16.22 -22.64
C ILE A 312 27.67 -17.05 -23.03
N TYR A 313 27.62 -18.26 -22.49
CA TYR A 313 26.50 -19.20 -22.56
C TYR A 313 25.84 -19.27 -21.19
N SER A 314 24.52 -19.38 -21.12
CA SER A 314 23.80 -19.51 -19.84
C SER A 314 22.43 -20.15 -20.02
N SER A 315 21.87 -20.61 -18.90
CA SER A 315 20.47 -21.00 -18.79
C SER A 315 19.61 -19.88 -18.20
N ILE A 316 18.30 -19.99 -18.35
CA ILE A 316 17.37 -19.02 -17.76
C ILE A 316 17.33 -19.13 -16.22
N ALA A 317 17.48 -20.33 -15.67
CA ALA A 317 17.56 -20.54 -14.22
C ALA A 317 18.82 -19.91 -13.59
N ASP A 318 19.95 -19.92 -14.28
CA ASP A 318 21.17 -19.25 -13.81
C ASP A 318 21.04 -17.73 -13.88
N LEU A 319 20.44 -17.20 -14.96
CA LEU A 319 20.18 -15.75 -15.07
C LEU A 319 19.20 -15.26 -13.99
N ARG A 320 18.24 -16.10 -13.56
CA ARG A 320 17.41 -15.85 -12.39
C ARG A 320 18.25 -15.66 -11.13
N LYS A 321 19.16 -16.59 -10.82
CA LYS A 321 20.03 -16.48 -9.63
C LYS A 321 20.89 -15.22 -9.67
N ILE A 322 21.43 -14.88 -10.85
CA ILE A 322 22.19 -13.63 -11.03
C ILE A 322 21.30 -12.41 -10.75
N GLY A 323 20.09 -12.35 -11.34
CA GLY A 323 19.15 -11.25 -11.12
C GLY A 323 18.70 -11.13 -9.67
N GLN A 324 18.47 -12.25 -9.00
CA GLN A 324 18.18 -12.31 -7.57
C GLN A 324 19.33 -11.74 -6.75
N SER A 325 20.57 -12.17 -7.01
CA SER A 325 21.76 -11.67 -6.29
C SER A 325 21.94 -10.15 -6.40
N ILE A 326 21.55 -9.54 -7.52
CA ILE A 326 21.57 -8.08 -7.73
C ILE A 326 20.45 -7.42 -6.93
N LEU A 327 19.22 -7.93 -7.01
CA LEU A 327 18.05 -7.37 -6.33
C LEU A 327 18.11 -7.51 -4.81
N THR A 328 18.77 -8.54 -4.28
CA THR A 328 18.93 -8.80 -2.84
C THR A 328 20.22 -8.24 -2.26
N TYR A 329 21.10 -7.68 -3.08
CA TYR A 329 22.44 -7.23 -2.67
C TYR A 329 23.30 -8.34 -2.07
N GLU A 330 23.12 -9.58 -2.53
CA GLU A 330 23.76 -10.76 -1.95
C GLU A 330 25.29 -10.75 -2.12
N MET A 331 25.78 -10.29 -3.28
CA MET A 331 27.22 -10.33 -3.60
C MET A 331 27.90 -8.96 -3.57
N LEU A 332 27.15 -7.87 -3.82
CA LEU A 332 27.65 -6.50 -3.73
C LEU A 332 26.91 -5.76 -2.63
N SER A 333 27.63 -4.90 -1.90
CA SER A 333 27.02 -4.09 -0.84
C SER A 333 25.84 -3.24 -1.37
N PRO A 334 24.80 -2.98 -0.55
CA PRO A 334 23.63 -2.22 -0.99
C PRO A 334 23.97 -0.82 -1.55
N SER A 335 25.03 -0.16 -1.09
CA SER A 335 25.45 1.14 -1.61
C SER A 335 26.10 1.04 -2.98
N GLN A 336 26.99 0.04 -3.18
CA GLN A 336 27.67 -0.18 -4.45
C GLN A 336 26.67 -0.61 -5.54
N THR A 337 25.76 -1.53 -5.24
CA THR A 337 24.71 -1.95 -6.19
C THR A 337 23.80 -0.80 -6.57
N ARG A 338 23.32 -0.01 -5.60
CA ARG A 338 22.46 1.16 -5.88
C ARG A 338 23.17 2.21 -6.71
N ARG A 339 24.48 2.42 -6.54
CA ARG A 339 25.31 3.33 -7.34
C ARG A 339 25.50 2.81 -8.76
N TRP A 340 25.81 1.53 -8.91
CA TRP A 340 25.98 0.87 -10.21
C TRP A 340 24.70 0.90 -11.05
N MET A 341 23.55 0.72 -10.41
CA MET A 341 22.23 0.83 -11.03
C MET A 341 21.75 2.29 -11.14
N LYS A 342 22.62 3.29 -11.32
CA LYS A 342 22.19 4.65 -11.68
C LYS A 342 22.44 4.94 -13.16
N PRO A 343 21.61 5.80 -13.79
CA PRO A 343 21.92 6.28 -15.13
C PRO A 343 23.22 7.08 -15.10
N VAL A 344 24.04 6.88 -16.12
CA VAL A 344 25.25 7.65 -16.40
C VAL A 344 24.96 8.76 -17.41
N SER A 345 24.09 8.49 -18.40
CA SER A 345 23.65 9.47 -19.38
C SER A 345 22.19 9.25 -19.77
N PHE A 346 21.48 10.33 -20.11
CA PHE A 346 20.23 10.23 -20.85
C PHE A 346 20.50 9.92 -22.33
N THR A 347 19.47 9.44 -23.03
CA THR A 347 19.47 9.36 -24.49
C THR A 347 18.59 10.47 -25.07
N ALA A 348 18.51 10.56 -26.40
CA ALA A 348 17.56 11.44 -27.06
C ALA A 348 16.08 11.01 -26.86
N ASP A 349 15.84 9.76 -26.43
CA ASP A 349 14.53 9.29 -26.01
C ASP A 349 14.35 9.54 -24.50
N PRO A 350 13.38 10.37 -24.06
CA PRO A 350 13.15 10.66 -22.65
C PRO A 350 12.68 9.43 -21.84
N GLN A 351 12.35 8.32 -22.50
CA GLN A 351 11.98 7.05 -21.86
C GLN A 351 13.18 6.13 -21.61
N VAL A 352 14.38 6.50 -22.06
CA VAL A 352 15.56 5.64 -21.99
C VAL A 352 16.79 6.41 -21.50
N ALA A 353 17.50 5.81 -20.54
CA ALA A 353 18.81 6.22 -20.08
C ALA A 353 19.81 5.06 -20.18
N ILE A 354 21.09 5.38 -20.17
CA ILE A 354 22.20 4.42 -20.23
C ILE A 354 22.96 4.44 -18.90
N GLY A 355 23.17 3.27 -18.32
CA GLY A 355 24.05 2.99 -17.20
C GLY A 355 25.24 2.12 -17.63
N ALA A 356 25.86 1.40 -16.70
CA ALA A 356 27.10 0.65 -16.93
C ALA A 356 26.94 -0.87 -16.77
N PRO A 357 26.31 -1.64 -17.70
CA PRO A 357 25.87 -1.31 -19.06
C PRO A 357 24.35 -1.20 -19.21
N TRP A 358 23.63 -0.84 -18.13
CA TRP A 358 22.17 -0.89 -18.12
C TRP A 358 21.54 -0.06 -19.26
N GLU A 359 20.62 -0.67 -19.99
CA GLU A 359 19.62 0.01 -20.80
C GLU A 359 18.43 0.28 -19.86
N ILE A 360 18.35 1.49 -19.30
CA ILE A 360 17.39 1.84 -18.26
C ILE A 360 16.15 2.42 -18.93
N ALA A 361 15.08 1.64 -19.00
CA ALA A 361 13.85 2.02 -19.67
C ALA A 361 12.76 2.42 -18.66
N ARG A 362 11.86 3.31 -19.08
CA ARG A 362 10.69 3.67 -18.30
C ARG A 362 9.73 2.48 -18.18
N VAL A 363 9.21 2.25 -16.97
CA VAL A 363 8.15 1.24 -16.77
C VAL A 363 6.83 1.74 -17.37
N PRO A 364 6.22 1.01 -18.32
CA PRO A 364 4.93 1.37 -18.89
C PRO A 364 3.80 1.21 -17.85
N SER A 365 2.67 1.84 -18.10
CA SER A 365 1.43 1.65 -17.32
C SER A 365 1.52 2.05 -15.85
N THR A 366 2.45 2.94 -15.48
CA THR A 366 2.54 3.52 -14.13
C THR A 366 2.32 5.02 -14.18
N ASN A 367 1.56 5.54 -13.21
CA ASN A 367 1.40 6.98 -13.01
C ASN A 367 2.57 7.56 -12.19
N ARG A 368 3.65 6.82 -11.96
CA ARG A 368 4.79 7.25 -11.14
C ARG A 368 6.11 7.04 -11.87
N ALA A 369 7.18 7.64 -11.34
CA ALA A 369 8.50 7.57 -11.94
C ALA A 369 9.29 6.30 -11.66
N SER A 370 8.89 5.20 -12.31
CA SER A 370 9.55 3.90 -12.17
C SER A 370 10.38 3.49 -13.38
N TRP A 371 11.50 2.84 -13.12
CA TRP A 371 12.48 2.44 -14.11
C TRP A 371 12.77 0.94 -14.05
N MET A 372 12.91 0.32 -15.21
CA MET A 372 13.40 -1.04 -15.35
C MET A 372 14.85 -1.02 -15.82
N TYR A 373 15.68 -1.84 -15.20
CA TYR A 373 17.10 -1.96 -15.52
C TYR A 373 17.26 -3.15 -16.45
N THR A 374 17.47 -2.88 -17.73
CA THR A 374 17.46 -3.91 -18.76
C THR A 374 18.82 -4.10 -19.40
N LYS A 375 19.04 -5.28 -19.98
CA LYS A 375 20.11 -5.51 -20.94
C LYS A 375 19.64 -6.49 -22.00
N GLY A 376 19.59 -6.03 -23.24
CA GLY A 376 19.39 -6.87 -24.41
C GLY A 376 20.68 -7.55 -24.86
N GLY A 377 20.53 -8.72 -25.47
CA GLY A 377 21.62 -9.46 -26.11
C GLY A 377 21.17 -10.03 -27.44
N LYS A 378 22.02 -9.93 -28.47
CA LYS A 378 21.80 -10.56 -29.77
C LYS A 378 23.09 -11.14 -30.30
N LEU A 379 23.01 -12.37 -30.79
CA LEU A 379 24.10 -13.02 -31.51
C LEU A 379 23.51 -13.99 -32.54
N ARG A 380 23.55 -13.60 -33.82
CA ARG A 380 22.96 -14.34 -34.94
C ARG A 380 21.50 -14.76 -34.66
N MET A 381 21.23 -16.06 -34.47
CA MET A 381 19.89 -16.62 -34.26
C MET A 381 19.47 -16.63 -32.78
N TYR A 382 20.27 -16.04 -31.88
CA TYR A 382 19.97 -15.94 -30.46
C TYR A 382 19.66 -14.49 -30.08
N SER A 383 18.59 -14.31 -29.33
CA SER A 383 18.21 -13.04 -28.72
C SER A 383 17.87 -13.25 -27.26
N SER A 384 18.18 -12.29 -26.41
CA SER A 384 17.89 -12.34 -24.99
C SER A 384 17.59 -10.96 -24.42
N LEU A 385 16.83 -10.94 -23.34
CA LEU A 385 16.59 -9.75 -22.53
C LEU A 385 16.56 -10.16 -21.05
N MET A 386 17.29 -9.42 -20.24
CA MET A 386 17.14 -9.43 -18.78
C MET A 386 16.62 -8.06 -18.33
N ALA A 387 15.65 -8.03 -17.42
CA ALA A 387 15.05 -6.82 -16.89
C ALA A 387 14.85 -6.95 -15.37
N LEU A 388 15.30 -5.95 -14.60
CA LEU A 388 15.11 -5.88 -13.16
C LEU A 388 14.19 -4.70 -12.79
N LEU A 389 13.23 -4.96 -11.92
CA LEU A 389 12.22 -4.02 -11.41
C LEU A 389 12.45 -3.85 -9.88
N PRO A 390 13.45 -3.05 -9.47
CA PRO A 390 13.86 -2.97 -8.06
C PRO A 390 12.78 -2.40 -7.15
N ASP A 391 11.92 -1.51 -7.65
CA ASP A 391 10.81 -0.93 -6.86
C ASP A 391 9.83 -1.98 -6.32
N TRP A 392 9.77 -3.16 -6.94
CA TRP A 392 8.92 -4.27 -6.52
C TRP A 392 9.71 -5.55 -6.23
N GLY A 393 11.04 -5.52 -6.30
CA GLY A 393 11.89 -6.69 -6.08
C GLY A 393 11.60 -7.84 -7.04
N VAL A 394 11.39 -7.58 -8.33
CA VAL A 394 11.07 -8.60 -9.35
C VAL A 394 12.05 -8.54 -10.51
N GLY A 395 12.46 -9.69 -11.03
CA GLY A 395 13.18 -9.83 -12.28
C GLY A 395 12.36 -10.55 -13.35
N LEU A 396 12.67 -10.23 -14.61
CA LEU A 396 12.13 -10.86 -15.81
C LEU A 396 13.29 -11.22 -16.73
N THR A 397 13.29 -12.43 -17.28
CA THR A 397 14.28 -12.85 -18.28
C THR A 397 13.57 -13.56 -19.43
N VAL A 398 13.98 -13.26 -20.66
CA VAL A 398 13.50 -13.90 -21.88
C VAL A 398 14.70 -14.32 -22.72
N LEU A 399 14.79 -15.61 -23.07
CA LEU A 399 15.81 -16.18 -23.93
C LEU A 399 15.14 -16.79 -25.16
N ALA A 400 15.62 -16.47 -26.36
CA ALA A 400 15.05 -16.94 -27.61
C ALA A 400 16.12 -17.42 -28.59
N ALA A 401 15.80 -18.48 -29.34
CA ALA A 401 16.65 -19.04 -30.39
C ALA A 401 15.81 -19.45 -31.59
N GLY A 402 16.10 -18.89 -32.76
CA GLY A 402 15.31 -19.07 -33.98
C GLY A 402 15.40 -17.90 -34.95
N THR A 403 14.67 -18.00 -36.05
CA THR A 403 14.58 -16.95 -37.09
C THR A 403 13.92 -15.67 -36.58
N ASP A 404 12.95 -15.81 -35.66
CA ASP A 404 12.21 -14.70 -35.06
C ASP A 404 12.57 -14.47 -33.58
N ALA A 405 13.76 -14.90 -33.16
CA ALA A 405 14.25 -14.60 -31.81
C ALA A 405 14.21 -13.08 -31.47
N PRO A 406 14.50 -12.15 -32.41
CA PRO A 406 14.30 -10.71 -32.18
C PRO A 406 12.84 -10.30 -31.92
N GLY A 407 11.86 -10.90 -32.61
CA GLY A 407 10.43 -10.62 -32.40
C GLY A 407 9.99 -11.03 -30.99
N VAL A 408 10.43 -12.21 -30.53
CA VAL A 408 10.18 -12.70 -29.16
C VAL A 408 10.62 -11.69 -28.10
N VAL A 409 11.88 -11.23 -28.16
CA VAL A 409 12.41 -10.28 -27.16
C VAL A 409 11.88 -8.87 -27.33
N GLY A 410 11.36 -8.52 -28.51
CA GLY A 410 10.73 -7.23 -28.79
C GLY A 410 9.29 -7.11 -28.28
N MET A 411 8.52 -8.21 -28.27
CA MET A 411 7.09 -8.19 -27.93
C MET A 411 6.79 -8.69 -26.51
N ILE A 412 7.37 -9.83 -26.11
CA ILE A 412 6.99 -10.51 -24.85
C ILE A 412 7.24 -9.65 -23.61
N PRO A 413 8.41 -9.02 -23.43
CA PRO A 413 8.70 -8.28 -22.19
C PRO A 413 7.74 -7.12 -21.95
N GLY A 414 7.43 -6.34 -22.99
CA GLY A 414 6.47 -5.23 -22.89
C GLY A 414 5.06 -5.72 -22.53
N ALA A 415 4.61 -6.81 -23.15
CA ALA A 415 3.34 -7.44 -22.86
C ALA A 415 3.25 -7.91 -21.39
N ILE A 416 4.30 -8.59 -20.89
CA ILE A 416 4.39 -9.04 -19.49
C ILE A 416 4.34 -7.86 -18.53
N VAL A 417 5.22 -6.87 -18.71
CA VAL A 417 5.35 -5.73 -17.78
C VAL A 417 4.04 -4.95 -17.70
N SER A 418 3.33 -4.78 -18.82
CA SER A 418 2.03 -4.07 -18.85
C SER A 418 0.94 -4.70 -17.97
N LYS A 419 1.02 -6.01 -17.73
CA LYS A 419 0.09 -6.79 -16.90
C LYS A 419 0.60 -6.98 -15.48
N LEU A 420 1.90 -7.25 -15.35
CA LEU A 420 2.53 -7.60 -14.08
C LEU A 420 2.64 -6.40 -13.15
N VAL A 421 3.06 -5.23 -13.65
CA VAL A 421 3.33 -4.06 -12.80
C VAL A 421 2.08 -3.56 -12.04
N PRO A 422 0.91 -3.39 -12.68
CA PRO A 422 -0.31 -3.03 -11.94
C PRO A 422 -0.66 -4.04 -10.83
N ALA A 423 -0.39 -5.33 -11.05
CA ALA A 423 -0.63 -6.37 -10.05
C ALA A 423 0.35 -6.30 -8.88
N LEU A 424 1.62 -5.96 -9.14
CA LEU A 424 2.64 -5.71 -8.13
C LEU A 424 2.34 -4.46 -7.29
N GLU A 425 1.88 -3.37 -7.92
CA GLU A 425 1.43 -2.17 -7.20
C GLU A 425 0.24 -2.47 -6.28
N LYS A 426 -0.73 -3.26 -6.76
CA LYS A 426 -1.87 -3.69 -5.95
C LYS A 426 -1.44 -4.54 -4.75
N ALA A 427 -0.48 -5.44 -4.94
CA ALA A 427 0.10 -6.23 -3.86
C ALA A 427 0.80 -5.35 -2.81
N ALA A 428 1.68 -4.43 -3.26
CA ALA A 428 2.38 -3.49 -2.38
C ALA A 428 1.39 -2.64 -1.55
N LYS A 429 0.35 -2.09 -2.18
CA LYS A 429 -0.70 -1.32 -1.49
C LYS A 429 -1.48 -2.16 -0.48
N ARG A 430 -1.85 -3.39 -0.82
CA ARG A 430 -2.58 -4.30 0.09
C ARG A 430 -1.75 -4.62 1.33
N GLN A 431 -0.48 -5.00 1.15
CA GLN A 431 0.43 -5.30 2.26
C GLN A 431 0.68 -4.05 3.10
N ALA A 432 0.92 -2.90 2.47
CA ALA A 432 1.12 -1.64 3.18
C ALA A 432 -0.13 -1.22 4.00
N ARG A 433 -1.35 -1.49 3.51
CA ARG A 433 -2.57 -1.23 4.29
C ARG A 433 -2.61 -2.02 5.58
N GLN A 434 -2.27 -3.30 5.49
CA GLN A 434 -2.27 -4.20 6.63
C GLN A 434 -1.21 -3.77 7.65
N SER A 435 0.00 -3.48 7.17
CA SER A 435 1.13 -3.12 8.02
C SER A 435 1.02 -1.73 8.65
N TYR A 436 0.65 -0.70 7.89
CA TYR A 436 0.84 0.70 8.29
C TYR A 436 -0.44 1.52 8.45
N SER A 437 -1.58 1.13 7.87
CA SER A 437 -2.80 1.95 8.00
C SER A 437 -3.37 1.87 9.41
N GLY A 438 -3.79 3.02 9.93
CA GLY A 438 -4.41 3.10 11.24
C GLY A 438 -4.20 4.45 11.89
N ARG A 439 -4.83 4.60 13.07
CA ARG A 439 -4.59 5.72 13.96
C ARG A 439 -3.49 5.34 14.96
N TYR A 440 -2.58 6.26 15.21
CA TYR A 440 -1.52 6.19 16.20
C TYR A 440 -1.73 7.31 17.20
N GLY A 441 -1.52 7.04 18.49
CA GLY A 441 -1.79 8.00 19.56
C GLY A 441 -3.28 8.25 19.81
N ASP A 442 -3.58 9.36 20.49
CA ASP A 442 -4.92 9.73 20.95
C ASP A 442 -5.52 10.91 20.15
N GLU A 443 -6.50 11.62 20.70
CA GLU A 443 -7.13 12.79 20.07
C GLU A 443 -6.32 14.07 20.18
N ARG A 444 -5.42 14.12 21.16
CA ARG A 444 -4.62 15.29 21.47
C ARG A 444 -3.23 15.17 20.86
N ASN A 445 -2.64 13.99 20.89
CA ASN A 445 -1.35 13.63 20.31
C ASN A 445 -1.53 12.37 19.47
N GLY A 446 -1.82 12.54 18.19
CA GLY A 446 -2.12 11.41 17.33
C GLY A 446 -2.04 11.71 15.84
N MET A 447 -1.92 10.65 15.05
CA MET A 447 -1.76 10.72 13.61
C MET A 447 -2.54 9.58 12.95
N THR A 448 -3.15 9.83 11.79
CA THR A 448 -3.81 8.80 11.00
C THR A 448 -3.04 8.57 9.70
N ILE A 449 -2.63 7.32 9.49
CA ILE A 449 -1.96 6.85 8.28
C ILE A 449 -2.93 6.04 7.44
N THR A 450 -2.91 6.28 6.12
CA THR A 450 -3.75 5.59 5.15
C THR A 450 -2.97 5.25 3.88
N VAL A 451 -3.41 4.22 3.16
CA VAL A 451 -2.94 3.93 1.80
C VAL A 451 -4.06 4.23 0.80
N GLN A 452 -3.81 5.21 -0.08
CA GLN A 452 -4.78 5.66 -1.07
C GLN A 452 -4.46 5.04 -2.43
N ASP A 453 -5.47 4.49 -3.14
CA ASP A 453 -5.24 3.73 -4.37
C ASP A 453 -4.69 4.57 -5.52
N SER A 454 -5.01 5.86 -5.58
CA SER A 454 -4.59 6.75 -6.67
C SER A 454 -3.31 7.53 -6.40
N LEU A 455 -2.74 7.43 -5.19
CA LEU A 455 -1.63 8.27 -4.74
C LEU A 455 -0.45 7.42 -4.21
N PRO A 456 0.81 7.86 -4.40
CA PRO A 456 2.00 7.09 -4.05
C PRO A 456 2.34 7.16 -2.55
N GLY A 457 2.94 6.13 -1.95
CA GLY A 457 3.35 6.17 -0.54
C GLY A 457 2.21 6.29 0.50
N LEU A 458 2.57 6.38 1.78
CA LEU A 458 1.61 6.42 2.89
C LEU A 458 1.06 7.84 3.05
N GLY A 459 -0.27 8.01 2.99
CA GLY A 459 -0.92 9.30 3.20
C GLY A 459 -1.18 9.55 4.68
N VAL A 460 -0.77 10.72 5.18
CA VAL A 460 -1.19 11.21 6.49
C VAL A 460 -2.48 12.01 6.29
N THR A 461 -3.56 11.65 6.99
CA THR A 461 -4.88 12.30 6.82
C THR A 461 -5.29 13.14 8.02
N SER A 462 -4.69 12.90 9.18
CA SER A 462 -4.82 13.78 10.33
C SER A 462 -3.56 13.70 11.17
N TRP A 463 -3.20 14.81 11.83
CA TRP A 463 -2.04 14.86 12.70
C TRP A 463 -2.21 15.98 13.73
N PHE A 464 -2.19 15.61 15.02
CA PHE A 464 -2.36 16.49 16.16
C PHE A 464 -1.18 16.39 17.12
N VAL A 465 -0.73 17.53 17.63
CA VAL A 465 0.25 17.64 18.72
C VAL A 465 -0.30 18.62 19.76
N ASP A 466 -0.48 18.15 20.99
CA ASP A 466 -1.16 18.86 22.10
C ASP A 466 -2.50 19.51 21.68
N GLY A 467 -3.30 18.79 20.90
CA GLY A 467 -4.62 19.22 20.41
C GLY A 467 -4.57 20.21 19.24
N ARG A 468 -3.39 20.58 18.75
CA ARG A 468 -3.22 21.48 17.60
C ARG A 468 -3.12 20.67 16.31
N ASP A 469 -3.89 21.05 15.30
CA ASP A 469 -3.81 20.47 13.97
C ASP A 469 -2.50 20.90 13.29
N MET A 470 -1.63 19.93 13.05
CA MET A 470 -0.33 20.16 12.45
C MET A 470 -0.40 20.45 10.95
N PHE A 471 -1.47 20.10 10.25
CA PHE A 471 -1.65 20.49 8.85
C PHE A 471 -1.72 22.00 8.67
N ILE A 472 -2.25 22.74 9.66
CA ILE A 472 -2.24 24.20 9.66
C ILE A 472 -0.80 24.73 9.72
N SER A 473 0.03 24.14 10.58
CA SER A 473 1.44 24.55 10.77
C SER A 473 2.28 24.22 9.54
N ILE A 474 2.13 23.00 8.99
CA ILE A 474 2.81 22.59 7.75
C ILE A 474 2.36 23.46 6.57
N ARG A 475 1.08 23.82 6.47
CA ARG A 475 0.61 24.70 5.41
C ARG A 475 1.33 26.05 5.43
N LEU A 476 1.44 26.68 6.59
CA LEU A 476 2.15 27.96 6.74
C LEU A 476 3.63 27.84 6.37
N MET A 477 4.23 26.69 6.65
CA MET A 477 5.63 26.41 6.34
C MET A 477 5.86 26.22 4.83
N VAL A 478 5.02 25.42 4.17
CA VAL A 478 5.20 25.03 2.76
C VAL A 478 4.70 26.11 1.80
N SER A 479 3.70 26.92 2.20
CA SER A 479 3.15 27.97 1.33
C SER A 479 3.97 29.26 1.31
N GLU A 480 5.03 29.36 2.13
CA GLU A 480 5.84 30.58 2.33
C GLU A 480 5.01 31.86 2.58
N SER A 481 3.80 31.71 3.15
CA SER A 481 2.85 32.82 3.30
C SER A 481 2.33 32.90 4.73
N SER A 482 2.19 34.13 5.23
CA SER A 482 1.74 34.39 6.61
C SER A 482 0.28 34.02 6.86
N THR A 483 -0.50 33.75 5.80
CA THR A 483 -1.93 33.38 5.88
C THR A 483 -2.18 31.91 5.55
N GLY A 484 -1.25 31.23 4.85
CA GLY A 484 -1.36 29.81 4.50
C GLY A 484 -2.54 29.51 3.58
N SER A 485 -2.37 29.57 2.25
CA SER A 485 -3.40 29.17 1.30
C SER A 485 -3.14 27.79 0.72
N GLY A 486 -4.17 26.96 0.70
CA GLY A 486 -4.24 25.72 -0.06
C GLY A 486 -4.16 24.42 0.71
N ASN A 487 -4.50 23.32 0.03
CA ASN A 487 -4.58 22.00 0.62
C ASN A 487 -3.19 21.36 0.66
N VAL A 488 -2.75 20.99 1.86
CA VAL A 488 -1.49 20.26 2.06
C VAL A 488 -1.71 18.77 1.86
N SER A 489 -0.86 18.16 1.04
CA SER A 489 -0.62 16.72 1.05
C SER A 489 0.63 16.44 1.88
N MET A 490 0.54 15.47 2.78
CA MET A 490 1.68 14.93 3.51
C MET A 490 1.76 13.43 3.24
N ARG A 491 2.90 12.99 2.69
CA ARG A 491 3.09 11.60 2.26
C ARG A 491 4.42 11.05 2.74
N LEU A 492 4.40 9.89 3.37
CA LEU A 492 5.60 9.21 3.84
C LEU A 492 6.12 8.24 2.78
N TYR A 493 7.44 8.30 2.53
CA TYR A 493 8.16 7.41 1.63
C TYR A 493 9.28 6.67 2.37
N PRO A 494 9.52 5.39 2.06
CA PRO A 494 10.56 4.61 2.71
C PRO A 494 11.95 5.09 2.27
N THR A 495 12.89 5.17 3.21
CA THR A 495 14.28 5.55 2.91
C THR A 495 15.17 4.36 2.54
N GLY A 496 14.71 3.15 2.89
CA GLY A 496 15.52 1.93 2.87
C GLY A 496 16.49 1.79 4.05
N LEU A 497 16.51 2.73 5.01
CA LEU A 497 17.25 2.60 6.26
C LEU A 497 16.41 1.81 7.27
N GLN A 498 16.99 0.74 7.81
CA GLN A 498 16.32 -0.15 8.74
C GLN A 498 17.29 -0.65 9.81
N THR A 499 16.75 -0.98 11.00
CA THR A 499 17.48 -1.66 12.07
C THR A 499 16.64 -2.85 12.54
N GLN A 500 17.21 -4.05 12.56
CA GLN A 500 16.56 -5.20 13.19
C GLN A 500 16.68 -5.11 14.71
N THR A 501 15.60 -5.45 15.40
CA THR A 501 15.51 -5.57 16.86
C THR A 501 15.24 -7.02 17.24
N ASP A 502 15.26 -7.33 18.54
CA ASP A 502 15.09 -8.70 19.03
C ASP A 502 13.80 -9.36 18.50
N GLY A 503 13.88 -10.62 18.08
CA GLY A 503 12.71 -11.42 17.68
C GLY A 503 12.16 -11.12 16.28
N ASN A 504 12.97 -10.67 15.33
CA ASN A 504 12.61 -10.28 13.95
C ASN A 504 11.76 -9.00 13.82
N ALA A 505 11.57 -8.24 14.90
CA ALA A 505 11.03 -6.89 14.83
C ALA A 505 12.03 -5.96 14.13
N ARG A 506 11.54 -4.83 13.58
CA ARG A 506 12.42 -3.86 12.90
C ARG A 506 11.91 -2.44 13.01
N LEU A 507 12.86 -1.51 13.03
CA LEU A 507 12.63 -0.09 12.88
C LEU A 507 12.91 0.31 11.43
N GLU A 508 11.99 1.04 10.82
CA GLU A 508 12.14 1.57 9.47
C GLU A 508 12.11 3.09 9.48
N SER A 509 13.05 3.74 8.79
CA SER A 509 13.05 5.20 8.62
C SER A 509 12.30 5.60 7.35
N TRP A 510 11.46 6.61 7.51
CA TRP A 510 10.61 7.19 6.49
C TRP A 510 10.84 8.70 6.41
N ARG A 511 10.59 9.27 5.23
CA ARG A 511 10.63 10.71 4.98
C ARG A 511 9.28 11.21 4.50
N ALA A 512 8.79 12.27 5.14
CA ALA A 512 7.61 12.99 4.71
C ALA A 512 7.95 13.95 3.57
N VAL A 513 7.11 13.98 2.55
CA VAL A 513 7.08 15.05 1.54
C VAL A 513 5.80 15.83 1.77
N TYR A 514 5.95 17.16 1.85
CA TYR A 514 4.86 18.10 2.03
C TYR A 514 4.65 18.91 0.75
N GLU A 515 3.42 18.95 0.25
CA GLU A 515 3.08 19.65 -1.01
C GLU A 515 1.76 20.39 -0.91
N ILE A 516 1.65 21.56 -1.54
CA ILE A 516 0.35 22.21 -1.76
C ILE A 516 -0.25 21.65 -3.06
N ILE A 517 -1.38 20.95 -2.95
CA ILE A 517 -2.00 20.17 -4.05
C ILE A 517 -3.23 20.87 -4.68
N ASP A 518 -3.35 22.18 -4.53
CA ASP A 518 -4.44 22.95 -5.13
C ASP A 518 -4.33 23.03 -6.65
N ALA A 519 -5.47 22.93 -7.35
CA ALA A 519 -5.56 23.08 -8.80
C ALA A 519 -5.03 24.43 -9.34
N ALA A 520 -4.93 25.45 -8.47
CA ALA A 520 -4.45 26.79 -8.80
C ALA A 520 -2.95 27.02 -8.45
N SER A 521 -2.31 26.10 -7.73
CA SER A 521 -0.87 26.23 -7.47
C SER A 521 -0.10 25.99 -8.78
N PRO A 522 0.89 26.84 -9.12
CA PRO A 522 1.71 26.61 -10.30
C PRO A 522 2.45 25.30 -10.14
N SER A 523 1.95 24.24 -10.79
CA SER A 523 2.60 22.95 -10.86
C SER A 523 4.04 23.16 -11.31
N SER A 524 5.01 22.83 -10.46
CA SER A 524 6.42 22.90 -10.85
C SER A 524 6.64 22.03 -12.09
N PRO A 525 7.29 22.54 -13.15
CA PRO A 525 7.61 21.73 -14.33
C PRO A 525 8.63 20.62 -14.01
N TYR A 526 9.28 20.67 -12.84
CA TYR A 526 10.23 19.66 -12.36
C TYR A 526 9.83 19.18 -10.96
N CYS A 527 9.68 17.87 -10.79
CA CYS A 527 9.37 17.23 -9.50
C CYS A 527 10.44 17.61 -8.46
N ALA A 528 10.03 18.40 -7.47
CA ALA A 528 10.85 19.20 -6.56
C ALA A 528 11.16 18.53 -5.20
N SER A 529 10.50 17.41 -4.89
CA SER A 529 10.56 16.81 -3.55
C SER A 529 11.98 16.45 -3.08
N TRP A 530 12.87 16.07 -4.01
CA TRP A 530 14.25 15.68 -3.70
C TRP A 530 15.11 16.81 -3.09
N PHE A 531 14.77 18.09 -3.29
CA PHE A 531 15.48 19.21 -2.66
C PHE A 531 14.89 19.61 -1.30
N ALA A 532 13.65 19.21 -1.01
CA ALA A 532 12.89 19.70 0.13
C ALA A 532 12.99 18.80 1.37
N VAL A 533 13.28 17.51 1.19
CA VAL A 533 13.54 16.56 2.29
C VAL A 533 14.72 17.05 3.13
N ASP A 534 14.61 16.93 4.45
CA ASP A 534 15.60 17.40 5.44
C ASP A 534 15.86 18.94 5.46
N SER A 535 15.08 19.73 4.72
CA SER A 535 15.30 21.20 4.65
C SER A 535 14.87 21.95 5.92
N VAL A 536 13.98 21.38 6.72
CA VAL A 536 13.47 21.97 7.96
C VAL A 536 13.81 21.06 9.14
N THR A 537 14.53 21.62 10.11
CA THR A 537 14.91 20.91 11.34
C THR A 537 14.35 21.59 12.57
N TYR A 538 14.10 20.80 13.61
CA TYR A 538 13.72 21.26 14.94
C TYR A 538 14.64 20.56 15.94
N GLY A 539 15.37 21.33 16.75
CA GLY A 539 16.40 20.78 17.64
C GLY A 539 17.56 20.09 16.92
N GLY A 540 17.79 20.37 15.63
CA GLY A 540 18.82 19.74 14.81
C GLY A 540 18.42 18.42 14.15
N VAL A 541 17.17 17.99 14.32
CA VAL A 541 16.61 16.77 13.69
C VAL A 541 15.51 17.18 12.71
N SER A 542 15.43 16.49 11.57
CA SER A 542 14.49 16.81 10.50
C SER A 542 13.04 16.55 10.93
N ILE A 543 12.14 17.50 10.66
CA ILE A 543 10.72 17.36 11.03
C ILE A 543 9.96 16.36 10.13
N ASP A 544 10.55 16.05 8.98
CA ASP A 544 10.06 15.10 8.00
C ASP A 544 10.55 13.66 8.26
N GLU A 545 11.36 13.42 9.30
CA GLU A 545 11.76 12.07 9.68
C GLU A 545 10.75 11.39 10.60
N PHE A 546 10.31 10.20 10.16
CA PHE A 546 9.44 9.31 10.92
C PHE A 546 10.09 7.94 11.03
N VAL A 547 10.08 7.35 12.21
CA VAL A 547 10.54 5.96 12.45
C VAL A 547 9.34 5.10 12.80
N ILE A 548 9.08 4.08 11.99
CA ILE A 548 7.98 3.15 12.21
C ILE A 548 8.53 1.87 12.82
N ASP A 549 7.92 1.45 13.93
CA ASP A 549 8.23 0.21 14.63
C ASP A 549 7.31 -0.91 14.12
N LEU A 550 7.90 -1.98 13.60
CA LEU A 550 7.19 -3.15 13.10
C LEU A 550 7.48 -4.35 14.00
N SER A 551 6.42 -5.05 14.41
CA SER A 551 6.52 -6.36 15.06
C SER A 551 7.04 -7.43 14.10
N ALA A 552 7.36 -8.61 14.63
CA ALA A 552 7.91 -9.75 13.88
C ALA A 552 7.05 -10.20 12.69
N ASP A 553 5.73 -9.98 12.78
CA ASP A 553 4.74 -10.26 11.72
C ASP A 553 4.58 -9.09 10.71
N GLY A 554 5.38 -8.02 10.85
CA GLY A 554 5.41 -6.89 9.93
C GLY A 554 4.27 -5.89 10.14
N ILE A 555 3.60 -5.92 11.30
CA ILE A 555 2.52 -4.98 11.65
C ILE A 555 3.10 -3.83 12.46
N SER A 556 2.76 -2.60 12.11
CA SER A 556 3.21 -1.44 12.88
C SER A 556 2.64 -1.44 14.29
N GLN A 557 3.51 -1.18 15.25
CA GLN A 557 3.19 -1.05 16.69
C GLN A 557 3.19 0.41 17.13
N GLY A 558 3.93 1.27 16.44
CA GLY A 558 3.98 2.70 16.73
C GLY A 558 4.76 3.48 15.68
N ILE A 559 4.61 4.80 15.73
CA ILE A 559 5.38 5.73 14.89
C ILE A 559 6.03 6.78 15.78
N THR A 560 7.33 6.96 15.62
CA THR A 560 8.11 7.99 16.31
C THR A 560 8.40 9.14 15.35
N MET A 561 8.14 10.35 15.83
CA MET A 561 8.56 11.58 15.18
C MET A 561 9.93 11.97 15.73
N SER A 562 10.99 11.79 14.93
CA SER A 562 12.37 11.95 15.42
C SER A 562 12.62 13.37 15.95
N ALA A 563 12.11 14.40 15.28
CA ALA A 563 12.30 15.80 15.69
C ALA A 563 11.70 16.15 17.06
N PHE A 564 10.69 15.41 17.50
CA PHE A 564 9.98 15.67 18.76
C PHE A 564 10.29 14.65 19.84
N ASP A 565 11.08 13.61 19.52
CA ASP A 565 11.30 12.44 20.37
C ASP A 565 9.98 11.88 20.94
N THR A 566 8.93 11.88 20.10
CA THR A 566 7.56 11.54 20.53
C THR A 566 7.10 10.30 19.78
N ARG A 567 6.81 9.23 20.53
CA ARG A 567 6.25 7.97 20.02
C ARG A 567 4.73 7.97 20.13
N LEU A 568 4.06 7.71 19.02
CA LEU A 568 2.62 7.49 18.93
C LEU A 568 2.36 5.99 18.82
N GLU A 569 1.80 5.39 19.88
CA GLU A 569 1.46 3.96 19.90
C GLU A 569 0.29 3.67 18.98
N ARG A 570 0.31 2.51 18.31
CA ARG A 570 -0.89 1.97 17.66
C ARG A 570 -1.76 1.33 18.74
N PRO A 571 -3.03 1.74 18.92
CA PRO A 571 -3.90 1.17 19.94
C PRO A 571 -4.05 -0.36 19.76
N SER A 572 -3.74 -1.15 20.80
CA SER A 572 -3.91 -2.60 20.78
C SER A 572 -5.29 -3.01 21.31
N MET A 573 -5.94 -3.96 20.62
CA MET A 573 -7.22 -4.56 21.04
C MET A 573 -7.03 -5.78 21.97
N ASP A 574 -5.81 -6.00 22.46
CA ASP A 574 -5.47 -7.11 23.35
C ASP A 574 -5.81 -6.78 24.80
N TYR A 575 -7.09 -6.59 25.08
CA TYR A 575 -7.59 -6.39 26.44
C TYR A 575 -9.01 -6.94 26.62
N LYS A 576 -9.36 -7.10 27.89
CA LYS A 576 -10.65 -7.56 28.33
C LYS A 576 -11.43 -6.41 28.96
N VAL A 577 -12.75 -6.47 28.83
CA VAL A 577 -13.69 -5.50 29.40
C VAL A 577 -14.75 -6.25 30.17
N VAL A 578 -15.11 -5.79 31.38
CA VAL A 578 -16.23 -6.37 32.13
C VAL A 578 -17.51 -5.61 31.80
N VAL A 579 -18.53 -6.32 31.33
CA VAL A 579 -19.80 -5.75 30.87
C VAL A 579 -20.98 -6.37 31.58
N ALA A 580 -22.11 -5.65 31.67
CA ALA A 580 -23.35 -6.25 32.15
C ALA A 580 -24.60 -5.71 31.44
N ALA A 581 -25.56 -6.61 31.22
CA ALA A 581 -26.94 -6.22 30.91
C ALA A 581 -27.71 -5.96 32.22
N VAL A 582 -28.40 -4.83 32.29
CA VAL A 582 -29.26 -4.49 33.41
C VAL A 582 -30.61 -5.20 33.24
N HIS A 583 -30.91 -6.14 34.14
CA HIS A 583 -32.23 -6.74 34.26
C HIS A 583 -32.88 -6.20 35.54
N ALA A 584 -33.62 -5.10 35.42
CA ALA A 584 -34.28 -4.42 36.53
C ALA A 584 -35.60 -3.81 36.03
N ALA A 585 -36.57 -3.57 36.92
CA ALA A 585 -37.77 -2.81 36.57
C ALA A 585 -37.56 -1.31 36.86
N PRO A 586 -38.10 -0.39 36.03
CA PRO A 586 -38.09 1.03 36.35
C PRO A 586 -39.10 1.36 37.46
N VAL A 587 -39.01 2.55 38.04
CA VAL A 587 -40.12 3.08 38.86
C VAL A 587 -41.13 3.69 37.89
N PHE A 588 -42.10 2.87 37.48
CA PHE A 588 -42.93 3.16 36.31
C PHE A 588 -43.62 4.54 36.36
N MET A 589 -43.53 5.30 35.25
CA MET A 589 -44.11 6.65 35.13
C MET A 589 -43.59 7.65 36.18
N ASN A 590 -42.35 7.47 36.65
CA ASN A 590 -41.65 8.39 37.54
C ASN A 590 -40.18 8.53 37.11
N LYS A 591 -39.89 9.57 36.33
CA LYS A 591 -38.58 9.88 35.79
C LYS A 591 -37.53 10.12 36.87
N ALA A 592 -37.88 10.88 37.91
CA ALA A 592 -36.95 11.24 38.97
C ALA A 592 -36.51 10.01 39.76
N ALA A 593 -37.47 9.19 40.23
CA ALA A 593 -37.16 7.98 40.98
C ALA A 593 -36.45 6.91 40.12
N THR A 594 -36.79 6.81 38.83
CA THR A 594 -36.08 5.90 37.93
C THR A 594 -34.65 6.40 37.65
N THR A 595 -34.44 7.71 37.57
CA THR A 595 -33.08 8.30 37.46
C THR A 595 -32.25 7.97 38.69
N ASP A 596 -32.83 8.06 39.90
CA ASP A 596 -32.15 7.66 41.14
C ASP A 596 -31.73 6.19 41.08
N LYS A 597 -32.63 5.31 40.62
CA LYS A 597 -32.33 3.88 40.43
C LYS A 597 -31.22 3.63 39.39
N VAL A 598 -31.20 4.38 38.28
CA VAL A 598 -30.11 4.30 37.29
C VAL A 598 -28.77 4.68 37.93
N VAL A 599 -28.74 5.75 38.73
CA VAL A 599 -27.53 6.16 39.46
C VAL A 599 -27.07 5.06 40.44
N ASP A 600 -27.99 4.47 41.20
CA ASP A 600 -27.68 3.39 42.14
C ASP A 600 -27.11 2.15 41.42
N LEU A 601 -27.66 1.78 40.25
CA LEU A 601 -27.16 0.68 39.44
C LEU A 601 -25.76 0.96 38.86
N ILE A 602 -25.48 2.20 38.47
CA ILE A 602 -24.13 2.63 38.04
C ILE A 602 -23.14 2.54 39.23
N GLU A 603 -23.55 2.97 40.42
CA GLU A 603 -22.72 2.88 41.62
C GLU A 603 -22.51 1.43 42.08
N GLN A 604 -23.50 0.55 41.92
CA GLN A 604 -23.34 -0.89 42.09
C GLN A 604 -22.35 -1.47 41.08
N ALA A 605 -22.47 -1.11 39.80
CA ALA A 605 -21.58 -1.58 38.75
C ALA A 605 -20.12 -1.21 39.01
N GLY A 606 -19.86 0.03 39.46
CA GLY A 606 -18.52 0.45 39.88
C GLY A 606 -17.96 -0.40 41.03
N LYS A 607 -18.78 -0.77 42.02
CA LYS A 607 -18.37 -1.67 43.12
C LYS A 607 -18.09 -3.09 42.64
N GLU A 608 -18.76 -3.52 41.58
CA GLU A 608 -18.62 -4.85 40.97
C GLU A 608 -17.55 -4.94 39.88
N ASN A 609 -16.80 -3.85 39.65
CA ASN A 609 -15.81 -3.69 38.58
C ASN A 609 -16.40 -3.94 37.18
N ILE A 610 -17.65 -3.55 36.95
CA ILE A 610 -18.24 -3.51 35.61
C ILE A 610 -17.86 -2.18 34.96
N GLU A 611 -17.47 -2.20 33.69
CA GLU A 611 -16.99 -1.03 32.96
C GLU A 611 -18.02 -0.51 31.94
N LEU A 612 -18.94 -1.38 31.50
CA LEU A 612 -20.04 -1.01 30.59
C LEU A 612 -21.37 -1.61 31.07
N LEU A 613 -22.38 -0.76 31.26
CA LEU A 613 -23.76 -1.18 31.46
C LEU A 613 -24.63 -0.93 30.22
N VAL A 614 -25.45 -1.92 29.86
CA VAL A 614 -26.52 -1.74 28.86
C VAL A 614 -27.86 -1.88 29.55
N PHE A 615 -28.71 -0.86 29.41
CA PHE A 615 -30.03 -0.81 30.00
C PHE A 615 -31.13 -1.24 29.02
N PRO A 616 -32.29 -1.70 29.54
CA PRO A 616 -33.47 -2.03 28.74
C PRO A 616 -34.02 -0.87 27.91
N GLU A 617 -34.87 -1.20 26.94
CA GLU A 617 -35.53 -0.21 26.08
C GLU A 617 -36.43 0.70 26.89
N THR A 618 -36.28 2.02 26.70
CA THR A 618 -37.10 3.05 27.36
C THR A 618 -37.18 2.88 28.88
N PHE A 619 -36.08 2.51 29.52
CA PHE A 619 -35.99 2.31 30.97
C PHE A 619 -36.47 3.54 31.75
N ILE A 620 -36.14 4.76 31.29
CA ILE A 620 -36.72 6.01 31.85
C ILE A 620 -37.82 6.54 30.92
N PRO A 621 -39.08 6.74 31.38
CA PRO A 621 -39.64 6.41 32.70
C PRO A 621 -40.25 5.00 32.78
N GLY A 622 -39.98 4.15 31.79
CA GLY A 622 -40.48 2.78 31.64
C GLY A 622 -41.30 2.61 30.37
N TYR A 623 -41.17 1.46 29.71
CA TYR A 623 -41.88 1.17 28.46
C TYR A 623 -43.41 1.29 28.63
N PRO A 624 -44.13 2.04 27.77
CA PRO A 624 -45.52 2.41 27.99
C PRO A 624 -46.50 1.29 27.64
N TYR A 625 -46.48 0.16 28.37
CA TYR A 625 -47.30 -1.03 28.09
C TYR A 625 -48.80 -0.77 27.90
N TRP A 626 -49.33 0.31 28.48
CA TRP A 626 -50.74 0.71 28.31
C TRP A 626 -51.13 1.00 26.85
N ILE A 627 -50.20 1.28 25.94
CA ILE A 627 -50.52 1.48 24.52
C ILE A 627 -51.10 0.23 23.85
N GLU A 628 -50.83 -0.94 24.42
CA GLU A 628 -51.29 -2.24 23.92
C GLU A 628 -52.64 -2.65 24.53
N CYS A 629 -53.08 -1.98 25.60
CA CYS A 629 -54.18 -2.44 26.45
C CYS A 629 -55.48 -1.66 26.28
N TYR A 630 -55.42 -0.39 25.85
CA TYR A 630 -56.56 0.54 25.88
C TYR A 630 -56.74 1.28 24.54
N PRO A 631 -57.96 1.71 24.20
CA PRO A 631 -58.23 2.40 22.94
C PRO A 631 -57.60 3.82 22.90
N PRO A 632 -57.16 4.30 21.71
CA PRO A 632 -56.34 5.51 21.60
C PRO A 632 -56.89 6.78 22.26
N LEU A 633 -58.21 7.02 22.21
CA LEU A 633 -58.79 8.22 22.81
C LEU A 633 -58.73 8.24 24.34
N GLN A 634 -58.63 7.09 25.00
CA GLN A 634 -58.45 7.01 26.46
C GLN A 634 -57.00 7.30 26.87
N LEU A 635 -56.05 7.20 25.95
CA LEU A 635 -54.63 7.31 26.22
C LEU A 635 -54.12 8.74 26.26
N VAL A 636 -54.90 9.74 25.82
CA VAL A 636 -54.45 11.14 25.69
C VAL A 636 -53.85 11.69 26.99
N GLY A 637 -54.50 11.44 28.13
CA GLY A 637 -53.99 11.88 29.45
C GLY A 637 -52.72 11.13 29.88
N ALA A 638 -52.65 9.83 29.60
CA ALA A 638 -51.46 9.02 29.88
C ALA A 638 -50.27 9.45 29.02
N LEU A 639 -50.48 9.72 27.72
CA LEU A 639 -49.49 10.24 26.79
C LEU A 639 -48.94 11.59 27.22
N ALA A 640 -49.80 12.52 27.63
CA ALA A 640 -49.38 13.83 28.11
C ALA A 640 -48.47 13.70 29.34
N LYS A 641 -48.87 12.89 30.32
CA LYS A 641 -48.04 12.60 31.50
C LYS A 641 -46.74 11.88 31.12
N TYR A 642 -46.79 10.93 30.19
CA TYR A 642 -45.61 10.22 29.71
C TYR A 642 -44.60 11.17 29.06
N ALA A 643 -45.07 12.20 28.36
CA ALA A 643 -44.22 13.24 27.81
C ALA A 643 -43.56 14.10 28.91
N ASP A 644 -44.28 14.43 29.98
CA ASP A 644 -43.72 15.15 31.14
C ASP A 644 -42.63 14.32 31.85
N GLU A 645 -42.85 13.01 31.93
CA GLU A 645 -41.92 12.01 32.48
C GLU A 645 -40.84 11.56 31.48
N SER A 646 -40.83 12.06 30.24
CA SER A 646 -39.77 11.77 29.25
C SER A 646 -38.56 12.70 29.46
N VAL A 647 -37.38 12.25 29.02
CA VAL A 647 -36.08 12.90 29.28
C VAL A 647 -35.74 13.89 28.17
N ALA A 648 -35.38 15.12 28.53
CA ALA A 648 -34.81 16.09 27.60
C ALA A 648 -33.28 16.02 27.66
N VAL A 649 -32.62 15.53 26.60
CA VAL A 649 -31.20 15.15 26.68
C VAL A 649 -30.25 16.34 26.79
N GLN A 650 -30.52 17.46 26.10
CA GLN A 650 -29.57 18.58 26.01
C GLN A 650 -29.58 19.51 27.24
N ASP A 651 -30.67 19.52 28.02
CA ASP A 651 -30.88 20.46 29.13
C ASP A 651 -31.50 19.79 30.39
N GLY A 652 -31.59 18.45 30.42
CA GLY A 652 -32.20 17.70 31.51
C GLY A 652 -31.25 17.44 32.68
N ASP A 653 -31.75 17.64 33.90
CA ASP A 653 -31.03 17.30 35.13
C ASP A 653 -30.70 15.80 35.20
N GLU A 654 -31.51 14.94 34.59
CA GLU A 654 -31.33 13.48 34.62
C GLU A 654 -30.01 13.06 33.98
N ILE A 655 -29.73 13.51 32.76
CA ILE A 655 -28.49 13.18 32.04
C ILE A 655 -27.28 13.76 32.77
N THR A 656 -27.41 14.93 33.39
CA THR A 656 -26.34 15.54 34.19
C THR A 656 -26.00 14.68 35.40
N ARG A 657 -27.02 14.21 36.14
CA ARG A 657 -26.85 13.34 37.32
C ARG A 657 -26.23 12.00 36.95
N ILE A 658 -26.71 11.38 35.87
CA ILE A 658 -26.21 10.10 35.34
C ILE A 658 -24.76 10.24 34.87
N SER A 659 -24.45 11.29 34.10
CA SER A 659 -23.08 11.57 33.64
C SER A 659 -22.12 11.76 34.80
N ALA A 660 -22.55 12.44 35.87
CA ALA A 660 -21.76 12.58 37.08
C ALA A 660 -21.52 11.23 37.78
N ALA A 661 -22.51 10.32 37.79
CA ALA A 661 -22.34 8.97 38.33
C ALA A 661 -21.35 8.13 37.51
N CYS A 662 -21.46 8.16 36.17
CA CYS A 662 -20.50 7.52 35.27
C CYS A 662 -19.06 8.00 35.56
N ARG A 663 -18.85 9.32 35.63
CA ARG A 663 -17.54 9.92 35.93
C ARG A 663 -16.98 9.49 37.29
N ARG A 664 -17.82 9.42 38.32
CA ARG A 664 -17.37 9.02 39.68
C ARG A 664 -16.95 7.55 39.75
N THR A 665 -17.63 6.70 38.99
CA THR A 665 -17.51 5.24 39.09
C THR A 665 -16.60 4.65 38.01
N GLY A 666 -16.32 5.39 36.94
CA GLY A 666 -15.59 4.90 35.78
C GLY A 666 -16.40 3.94 34.91
N VAL A 667 -17.74 4.00 34.98
CA VAL A 667 -18.66 3.11 34.25
C VAL A 667 -19.23 3.86 33.04
N ALA A 668 -19.09 3.30 31.85
CA ALA A 668 -19.78 3.75 30.65
C ALA A 668 -21.16 3.09 30.53
N ILE A 669 -22.11 3.73 29.85
CA ILE A 669 -23.47 3.19 29.71
C ILE A 669 -24.07 3.38 28.31
N SER A 670 -24.96 2.45 27.94
CA SER A 670 -26.01 2.64 26.94
C SER A 670 -27.38 2.56 27.63
N LEU A 671 -28.08 3.69 27.69
CA LEU A 671 -29.31 3.86 28.49
C LEU A 671 -30.53 4.08 27.59
N GLY A 672 -31.49 3.14 27.63
CA GLY A 672 -32.79 3.33 26.99
C GLY A 672 -33.64 4.37 27.71
N ILE A 673 -34.16 5.34 26.97
CA ILE A 673 -35.04 6.41 27.46
C ILE A 673 -36.19 6.65 26.49
N SER A 674 -37.32 7.14 27.01
CA SER A 674 -38.22 7.97 26.23
C SER A 674 -37.65 9.39 26.23
N GLU A 675 -37.13 9.79 25.07
CA GLU A 675 -36.58 11.12 24.84
C GLU A 675 -37.71 12.08 24.47
N ARG A 676 -37.68 13.31 25.00
CA ARG A 676 -38.54 14.42 24.56
C ARG A 676 -37.66 15.53 23.99
N ILE A 677 -38.05 16.09 22.85
CA ILE A 677 -37.38 17.27 22.30
C ILE A 677 -37.56 18.46 23.27
N ALA A 678 -36.47 19.16 23.60
CA ALA A 678 -36.46 20.14 24.70
C ALA A 678 -37.54 21.25 24.57
N GLN A 679 -37.83 21.68 23.34
CA GLN A 679 -38.79 22.74 23.04
C GLN A 679 -40.14 22.21 22.51
N GLY A 680 -40.49 20.96 22.79
CA GLY A 680 -41.72 20.35 22.28
C GLY A 680 -42.22 19.15 23.08
N TYR A 681 -43.23 18.49 22.51
CA TYR A 681 -43.88 17.28 23.05
C TYR A 681 -43.69 16.05 22.15
N THR A 682 -42.90 16.17 21.09
CA THR A 682 -42.50 15.01 20.28
C THR A 682 -41.57 14.13 21.08
N LEU A 683 -41.89 12.84 21.13
CA LEU A 683 -41.12 11.83 21.84
C LEU A 683 -40.37 10.94 20.85
N PHE A 684 -39.22 10.43 21.27
CA PHE A 684 -38.46 9.39 20.59
C PHE A 684 -38.15 8.25 21.57
N ASN A 685 -38.09 7.03 21.05
CA ASN A 685 -37.48 5.92 21.76
C ASN A 685 -35.98 5.96 21.46
N SER A 686 -35.16 6.18 22.48
CA SER A 686 -33.75 6.49 22.28
C SER A 686 -32.83 5.70 23.21
N GLN A 687 -31.63 5.37 22.73
CA GLN A 687 -30.50 4.92 23.56
C GLN A 687 -29.48 6.06 23.70
N VAL A 688 -29.23 6.50 24.93
CA VAL A 688 -28.23 7.51 25.27
C VAL A 688 -26.91 6.82 25.61
N ASN A 689 -25.83 7.26 24.99
CA ASN A 689 -24.49 6.69 25.20
C ASN A 689 -23.61 7.68 25.97
N ILE A 690 -23.10 7.28 27.13
CA ILE A 690 -22.26 8.11 28.00
C ILE A 690 -20.98 7.34 28.34
N ASP A 691 -19.83 7.98 28.15
CA ASP A 691 -18.51 7.39 28.42
C ASP A 691 -18.17 7.34 29.92
N ALA A 692 -17.17 6.55 30.29
CA ALA A 692 -16.70 6.38 31.68
C ALA A 692 -16.22 7.68 32.34
N ASN A 693 -15.81 8.68 31.55
CA ASN A 693 -15.45 10.02 32.03
C ASN A 693 -16.68 10.94 32.25
N GLY A 694 -17.89 10.44 31.97
CA GLY A 694 -19.14 11.18 32.05
C GLY A 694 -19.43 12.07 30.85
N SER A 695 -18.80 11.86 29.70
CA SER A 695 -19.10 12.61 28.47
C SER A 695 -20.28 11.97 27.75
N LEU A 696 -21.28 12.78 27.39
CA LEU A 696 -22.38 12.38 26.52
C LEU A 696 -21.85 12.24 25.07
N LEU A 697 -21.85 11.02 24.54
CA LEU A 697 -21.35 10.73 23.20
C LEU A 697 -22.42 10.94 22.12
N GLY A 698 -23.69 10.76 22.49
CA GLY A 698 -24.82 11.00 21.62
C GLY A 698 -26.00 10.08 21.91
N VAL A 699 -27.01 10.16 21.05
CA VAL A 699 -28.24 9.37 21.14
C VAL A 699 -28.45 8.59 19.85
N HIS A 700 -28.89 7.35 19.97
CA HIS A 700 -29.51 6.60 18.87
C HIS A 700 -31.02 6.68 19.02
N ARG A 701 -31.74 7.22 18.03
CA ARG A 701 -33.21 7.25 18.00
C ARG A 701 -33.71 6.08 17.17
N LYS A 702 -34.64 5.29 17.70
CA LYS A 702 -35.28 4.15 17.03
C LYS A 702 -35.79 4.58 15.66
N LEU A 703 -35.25 3.99 14.61
CA LEU A 703 -35.53 4.32 13.21
C LEU A 703 -37.00 4.08 12.88
N GLN A 704 -37.59 3.02 13.43
CA GLN A 704 -38.97 2.65 13.18
C GLN A 704 -39.67 2.16 14.45
N PRO A 705 -40.50 3.00 15.09
CA PRO A 705 -41.44 2.54 16.11
C PRO A 705 -42.38 1.45 15.55
N THR A 706 -42.54 0.39 16.32
CA THR A 706 -43.25 -0.83 15.97
C THR A 706 -44.73 -0.73 16.32
N TYR A 707 -45.61 -1.08 15.38
CA TYR A 707 -47.06 -1.20 15.64
C TYR A 707 -47.65 0.04 16.35
N VAL A 708 -48.25 -0.11 17.54
CA VAL A 708 -48.87 0.99 18.30
C VAL A 708 -47.88 1.95 18.92
N GLU A 709 -46.58 1.62 19.01
CA GLU A 709 -45.54 2.56 19.43
C GLU A 709 -45.53 3.83 18.55
N ARG A 710 -46.01 3.72 17.30
CA ARG A 710 -46.18 4.86 16.37
C ARG A 710 -47.17 5.92 16.85
N SER A 711 -47.97 5.61 17.88
CA SER A 711 -48.85 6.57 18.55
C SER A 711 -48.12 7.38 19.65
N VAL A 712 -46.91 6.97 20.03
CA VAL A 712 -46.11 7.61 21.08
C VAL A 712 -44.89 8.30 20.49
N TRP A 713 -44.09 7.57 19.70
CA TRP A 713 -42.76 8.01 19.29
C TRP A 713 -42.69 8.33 17.80
N ALA A 714 -41.89 9.36 17.49
CA ALA A 714 -41.46 9.68 16.15
C ALA A 714 -40.30 8.77 15.71
N GLN A 715 -40.02 8.80 14.40
CA GLN A 715 -38.93 8.03 13.78
C GLN A 715 -37.59 8.76 13.92
N GLY A 716 -36.54 8.02 14.26
CA GLY A 716 -35.15 8.48 14.21
C GLY A 716 -34.62 8.61 12.78
N GLY A 717 -33.64 9.50 12.58
CA GLY A 717 -32.91 9.67 11.33
C GLY A 717 -31.59 8.91 11.29
N GLY A 718 -31.02 8.74 10.09
CA GLY A 718 -29.76 8.01 9.89
C GLY A 718 -28.54 8.65 10.54
N HIS A 719 -28.58 9.95 10.85
CA HIS A 719 -27.52 10.64 11.61
C HIS A 719 -27.21 9.99 12.97
N THR A 720 -28.24 9.41 13.59
CA THR A 720 -28.14 8.78 14.91
C THR A 720 -27.81 7.28 14.84
N LEU A 721 -27.77 6.70 13.63
CA LEU A 721 -27.39 5.31 13.37
C LEU A 721 -25.86 5.22 13.23
N ARG A 722 -25.16 5.29 14.35
CA ARG A 722 -23.70 5.28 14.39
C ARG A 722 -23.10 4.52 15.55
N THR A 723 -21.84 4.16 15.43
CA THR A 723 -21.05 3.64 16.56
C THR A 723 -20.49 4.79 17.39
N TYR A 724 -20.37 4.57 18.70
CA TYR A 724 -19.81 5.50 19.66
C TYR A 724 -18.51 4.93 20.22
N LYS A 725 -17.47 5.78 20.27
CA LYS A 725 -16.16 5.37 20.79
C LYS A 725 -16.14 5.54 22.30
N LEU A 726 -16.14 4.44 23.04
CA LEU A 726 -16.07 4.38 24.50
C LEU A 726 -14.66 4.03 24.95
N THR A 727 -14.34 4.37 26.21
CA THR A 727 -13.09 3.99 26.86
C THR A 727 -13.37 3.09 28.06
N ALA A 728 -12.83 1.87 28.06
CA ALA A 728 -12.82 0.96 29.22
C ALA A 728 -11.38 0.55 29.53
N SER A 729 -11.01 0.48 30.82
CA SER A 729 -9.63 0.20 31.25
C SER A 729 -8.56 1.07 30.57
N GLY A 730 -8.92 2.31 30.21
CA GLY A 730 -8.04 3.26 29.50
C GLY A 730 -7.82 2.94 28.02
N ARG A 731 -8.59 2.02 27.42
CA ARG A 731 -8.47 1.59 26.02
C ARG A 731 -9.78 1.78 25.25
N PRO A 732 -9.73 2.19 23.98
CA PRO A 732 -10.94 2.53 23.21
C PRO A 732 -11.59 1.32 22.53
N PHE A 733 -12.92 1.30 22.45
CA PHE A 733 -13.70 0.38 21.60
C PHE A 733 -14.96 1.07 21.05
N ASN A 734 -15.54 0.51 19.98
CA ASN A 734 -16.75 1.02 19.34
C ASN A 734 -17.98 0.27 19.85
N LEU A 735 -18.93 1.01 20.43
CA LEU A 735 -20.25 0.53 20.82
C LEU A 735 -21.29 0.96 19.79
N GLY A 736 -22.03 0.03 19.21
CA GLY A 736 -23.27 0.34 18.52
C GLY A 736 -24.47 -0.20 19.31
N GLY A 737 -25.67 0.14 18.88
CA GLY A 737 -26.90 -0.30 19.54
C GLY A 737 -28.11 -0.09 18.65
N LEU A 738 -29.12 -0.92 18.87
CA LEU A 738 -30.42 -0.86 18.22
C LEU A 738 -31.51 -1.20 19.24
N CYS A 739 -32.73 -0.74 18.98
CA CYS A 739 -33.89 -1.01 19.82
C CYS A 739 -34.81 -2.06 19.19
N CYS A 740 -35.12 -3.13 19.94
CA CYS A 740 -36.17 -4.08 19.61
C CYS A 740 -36.12 -4.60 18.16
N TRP A 741 -37.22 -4.55 17.40
CA TRP A 741 -37.24 -5.10 16.04
C TRP A 741 -36.44 -4.31 15.00
N GLU A 742 -35.71 -3.25 15.35
CA GLU A 742 -34.68 -2.70 14.46
C GLU A 742 -33.61 -3.72 14.09
N HIS A 743 -33.37 -4.72 14.95
CA HIS A 743 -32.47 -5.83 14.65
C HIS A 743 -32.95 -6.70 13.48
N THR A 744 -34.20 -6.55 13.01
CA THR A 744 -34.68 -7.17 11.76
C THR A 744 -34.28 -6.39 10.51
N MET A 745 -33.89 -5.11 10.66
CA MET A 745 -33.50 -4.24 9.55
C MET A 745 -32.05 -4.55 9.14
N ASN A 746 -31.89 -5.36 8.10
CA ASN A 746 -30.57 -5.72 7.56
C ASN A 746 -29.69 -4.50 7.24
N GLY A 747 -30.28 -3.43 6.69
CA GLY A 747 -29.54 -2.20 6.39
C GLY A 747 -29.03 -1.48 7.65
N ALA A 748 -29.81 -1.46 8.73
CA ALA A 748 -29.39 -0.82 9.99
C ALA A 748 -28.22 -1.58 10.63
N ARG A 749 -28.33 -2.92 10.68
CA ARG A 749 -27.22 -3.78 11.14
C ARG A 749 -25.98 -3.62 10.26
N GLN A 750 -26.14 -3.62 8.94
CA GLN A 750 -25.03 -3.44 8.02
C GLN A 750 -24.35 -2.08 8.21
N ALA A 751 -25.10 -1.01 8.48
CA ALA A 751 -24.52 0.30 8.77
C ALA A 751 -23.58 0.25 9.98
N LEU A 752 -23.99 -0.37 11.09
CA LEU A 752 -23.15 -0.53 12.28
C LEU A 752 -21.92 -1.44 12.01
N ILE A 753 -22.10 -2.50 11.22
CA ILE A 753 -20.99 -3.38 10.78
C ILE A 753 -19.95 -2.59 10.00
N THR A 754 -20.37 -1.76 9.04
CA THR A 754 -19.44 -0.93 8.24
C THR A 754 -18.77 0.19 9.04
N GLN A 755 -19.33 0.51 10.21
CA GLN A 755 -18.75 1.46 11.17
C GLN A 755 -17.88 0.77 12.23
N HIS A 756 -17.48 -0.49 11.99
CA HIS A 756 -16.53 -1.25 12.79
C HIS A 756 -16.93 -1.38 14.27
N GLU A 757 -18.18 -1.75 14.51
CA GLU A 757 -18.68 -2.10 15.85
C GLU A 757 -17.83 -3.22 16.50
N HIS A 758 -17.58 -3.12 17.81
CA HIS A 758 -16.90 -4.15 18.61
C HIS A 758 -17.84 -4.82 19.62
N ILE A 759 -18.69 -4.01 20.25
CA ILE A 759 -19.73 -4.44 21.19
C ILE A 759 -21.05 -3.85 20.71
N HIS A 760 -22.13 -4.63 20.79
CA HIS A 760 -23.48 -4.23 20.43
C HIS A 760 -24.39 -4.21 21.66
N ALA A 761 -25.13 -3.11 21.84
CA ALA A 761 -26.12 -2.91 22.89
C ALA A 761 -27.55 -3.09 22.35
N GLY A 762 -28.13 -4.27 22.57
CA GLY A 762 -29.52 -4.57 22.21
C GLY A 762 -30.48 -4.20 23.35
N ALA A 763 -31.31 -3.18 23.14
CA ALA A 763 -32.32 -2.77 24.12
C ALA A 763 -33.70 -3.34 23.75
N TRP A 764 -34.36 -3.99 24.72
CA TRP A 764 -35.67 -4.65 24.54
C TRP A 764 -36.64 -4.33 25.68
N PRO A 765 -37.96 -4.41 25.44
CA PRO A 765 -38.96 -4.43 26.50
C PRO A 765 -39.25 -5.88 26.93
N ALA A 766 -40.02 -6.06 28.00
CA ALA A 766 -40.52 -7.37 28.45
C ALA A 766 -41.67 -7.91 27.57
N LEU A 767 -41.45 -8.12 26.28
CA LEU A 767 -42.52 -8.53 25.33
C LEU A 767 -43.21 -9.84 25.71
N SER A 768 -42.53 -10.75 26.42
CA SER A 768 -43.09 -12.02 26.91
C SER A 768 -44.20 -11.85 27.95
N THR A 769 -44.46 -10.62 28.43
CA THR A 769 -45.60 -10.34 29.31
C THR A 769 -46.91 -10.04 28.59
N MET A 770 -46.84 -9.79 27.28
CA MET A 770 -47.99 -9.42 26.46
C MET A 770 -48.74 -10.66 25.98
N ALA A 771 -50.06 -10.59 25.99
CA ALA A 771 -50.94 -11.65 25.53
C ALA A 771 -50.64 -12.03 24.07
N GLY A 772 -50.33 -13.30 23.84
CA GLY A 772 -49.96 -13.84 22.54
C GLY A 772 -48.46 -13.87 22.26
N PHE A 773 -47.63 -13.26 23.12
CA PHE A 773 -46.17 -13.20 22.96
C PHE A 773 -45.41 -14.05 23.98
N GLU A 774 -46.10 -14.68 24.95
CA GLU A 774 -45.49 -15.36 26.10
C GLU A 774 -44.48 -16.45 25.69
N ALA A 775 -44.80 -17.22 24.64
CA ALA A 775 -43.96 -18.33 24.18
C ALA A 775 -42.96 -17.94 23.08
N VAL A 776 -43.08 -16.75 22.49
CA VAL A 776 -42.37 -16.41 21.24
C VAL A 776 -41.43 -15.20 21.36
N ALA A 777 -41.68 -14.28 22.29
CA ALA A 777 -40.89 -13.07 22.43
C ALA A 777 -39.41 -13.37 22.71
N ASP A 778 -39.12 -14.09 23.79
CA ASP A 778 -37.75 -14.41 24.22
C ASP A 778 -36.98 -15.18 23.14
N SER A 779 -37.65 -16.09 22.42
CA SER A 779 -37.05 -16.85 21.31
C SER A 779 -36.67 -15.95 20.13
N GLN A 780 -37.50 -14.94 19.82
CA GLN A 780 -37.19 -13.97 18.76
C GLN A 780 -36.05 -13.03 19.16
N ILE A 781 -36.03 -12.57 20.42
CA ILE A 781 -34.93 -11.76 20.96
C ILE A 781 -33.62 -12.55 20.84
N GLU A 782 -33.59 -13.78 21.35
CA GLU A 782 -32.41 -14.65 21.28
C GLU A 782 -31.93 -14.83 19.83
N ALA A 783 -32.85 -15.12 18.91
CA ALA A 783 -32.53 -15.33 17.50
C ALA A 783 -31.89 -14.09 16.87
N LEU A 784 -32.43 -12.89 17.12
CA LEU A 784 -31.88 -11.66 16.55
C LEU A 784 -30.56 -11.25 17.20
N MET A 785 -30.41 -11.42 18.50
CA MET A 785 -29.16 -11.12 19.20
C MET A 785 -28.03 -12.06 18.74
N LYS A 786 -28.30 -13.36 18.63
CA LYS A 786 -27.34 -14.32 18.06
C LYS A 786 -27.04 -14.05 16.60
N ALA A 787 -28.08 -13.71 15.80
CA ALA A 787 -27.87 -13.35 14.41
C ALA A 787 -26.94 -12.15 14.27
N HIS A 788 -27.16 -11.07 15.04
CA HIS A 788 -26.28 -9.90 15.01
C HIS A 788 -24.86 -10.24 15.49
N ALA A 789 -24.72 -10.99 16.59
CA ALA A 789 -23.42 -11.46 17.09
C ALA A 789 -22.63 -12.18 15.99
N LEU A 790 -23.28 -13.09 15.26
CA LEU A 790 -22.66 -13.88 14.20
C LEU A 790 -22.34 -13.07 12.94
N THR A 791 -23.28 -12.24 12.48
CA THR A 791 -23.12 -11.52 11.21
C THR A 791 -22.20 -10.33 11.34
N ALA A 792 -22.23 -9.62 12.48
CA ALA A 792 -21.31 -8.52 12.75
C ALA A 792 -19.97 -9.01 13.33
N GLN A 793 -19.96 -10.22 13.89
CA GLN A 793 -18.84 -10.79 14.64
C GLN A 793 -18.38 -9.87 15.75
N VAL A 794 -19.32 -9.53 16.62
CA VAL A 794 -19.18 -8.62 17.77
C VAL A 794 -19.74 -9.28 19.02
N PHE A 795 -19.32 -8.82 20.19
CA PHE A 795 -19.99 -9.20 21.43
C PHE A 795 -21.35 -8.50 21.50
N VAL A 796 -22.40 -9.19 21.93
CA VAL A 796 -23.74 -8.63 22.07
C VAL A 796 -24.16 -8.64 23.53
N ILE A 797 -24.61 -7.49 24.03
CA ILE A 797 -25.22 -7.33 25.35
C ILE A 797 -26.68 -7.00 25.12
N SER A 798 -27.56 -7.93 25.48
CA SER A 798 -29.02 -7.76 25.37
C SER A 798 -29.59 -7.45 26.74
N ALA A 799 -30.26 -6.31 26.88
CA ALA A 799 -30.90 -5.89 28.11
C ALA A 799 -32.41 -5.73 27.92
N SER A 800 -33.16 -6.32 28.84
CA SER A 800 -34.62 -6.33 28.83
C SER A 800 -35.11 -6.39 30.28
N ASN A 801 -35.92 -5.41 30.66
CA ASN A 801 -36.54 -5.32 31.98
C ASN A 801 -37.67 -6.35 32.12
N TYR A 802 -38.23 -6.48 33.31
CA TYR A 802 -39.49 -7.15 33.57
C TYR A 802 -40.59 -6.13 33.90
N VAL A 803 -41.85 -6.57 33.80
CA VAL A 803 -43.01 -5.80 34.28
C VAL A 803 -43.22 -6.11 35.75
N ASP A 804 -43.21 -5.09 36.59
CA ASP A 804 -43.49 -5.20 38.02
C ASP A 804 -44.89 -4.68 38.37
N ASP A 805 -45.28 -4.83 39.64
CA ASP A 805 -46.59 -4.41 40.11
C ASP A 805 -46.79 -2.89 40.00
N THR A 806 -45.71 -2.08 40.05
CA THR A 806 -45.82 -0.61 39.92
C THR A 806 -46.39 -0.21 38.56
N CYS A 807 -46.04 -0.95 37.50
CA CYS A 807 -46.60 -0.74 36.18
C CYS A 807 -48.09 -1.11 36.11
N LEU A 808 -48.44 -2.30 36.60
CA LEU A 808 -49.81 -2.82 36.56
C LEU A 808 -50.78 -1.98 37.40
N GLU A 809 -50.37 -1.61 38.62
CA GLU A 809 -51.17 -0.76 39.52
C GLU A 809 -51.37 0.64 38.95
N TRP A 810 -50.35 1.21 38.30
CA TRP A 810 -50.48 2.50 37.63
C TRP A 810 -51.49 2.43 36.49
N MET A 811 -51.44 1.39 35.65
CA MET A 811 -52.39 1.22 34.55
C MET A 811 -53.82 1.05 35.07
N GLU A 812 -54.04 0.18 36.06
CA GLU A 812 -55.38 -0.04 36.63
C GLU A 812 -55.96 1.25 37.24
N LYS A 813 -55.14 1.98 38.00
CA LYS A 813 -55.56 3.22 38.68
C LYS A 813 -55.92 4.34 37.71
N ASN A 814 -55.20 4.49 36.60
CA ASN A 814 -55.33 5.65 35.71
C ASN A 814 -56.17 5.36 34.44
N LEU A 815 -56.22 4.10 33.99
CA LEU A 815 -56.86 3.71 32.72
C LEU A 815 -57.92 2.60 32.88
N GLY A 816 -58.00 1.98 34.07
CA GLY A 816 -58.94 0.90 34.37
C GLY A 816 -58.32 -0.49 34.21
N LYS A 817 -59.06 -1.55 34.54
CA LYS A 817 -58.55 -2.93 34.48
C LYS A 817 -58.21 -3.38 33.05
N GLN A 818 -57.18 -4.20 32.91
CA GLN A 818 -56.74 -4.82 31.66
C GLN A 818 -56.29 -6.28 31.89
N GLU A 819 -56.32 -7.11 30.84
CA GLU A 819 -55.95 -8.55 30.90
C GLU A 819 -54.81 -8.93 29.93
N PHE A 820 -54.25 -7.96 29.21
CA PHE A 820 -53.32 -8.15 28.10
C PHE A 820 -51.85 -8.19 28.53
N VAL A 821 -51.47 -7.52 29.62
CA VAL A 821 -50.09 -7.45 30.12
C VAL A 821 -50.03 -7.98 31.55
N LYS A 822 -49.04 -8.82 31.85
CA LYS A 822 -48.85 -9.48 33.16
C LYS A 822 -47.49 -9.13 33.79
N ALA A 823 -47.32 -9.42 35.07
CA ALA A 823 -46.03 -9.27 35.74
C ALA A 823 -45.00 -10.32 35.25
N GLY A 824 -43.71 -9.96 35.28
CA GLY A 824 -42.60 -10.82 34.91
C GLY A 824 -42.01 -10.52 33.52
N GLY A 825 -41.56 -11.57 32.83
CA GLY A 825 -40.91 -11.47 31.53
C GLY A 825 -39.47 -10.98 31.57
N GLY A 826 -39.03 -10.38 30.47
CA GLY A 826 -37.68 -9.88 30.28
C GLY A 826 -36.69 -10.97 29.88
N TRP A 827 -35.74 -10.64 29.00
CA TRP A 827 -34.69 -11.53 28.52
C TRP A 827 -33.35 -10.80 28.40
N SER A 828 -32.43 -11.03 29.35
CA SER A 828 -31.12 -10.35 29.38
C SER A 828 -29.95 -11.33 29.31
N ALA A 829 -28.96 -11.05 28.46
CA ALA A 829 -27.82 -11.93 28.21
C ALA A 829 -26.58 -11.19 27.68
N VAL A 830 -25.40 -11.82 27.81
CA VAL A 830 -24.16 -11.43 27.12
C VAL A 830 -23.74 -12.58 26.21
N ILE A 831 -23.50 -12.30 24.93
CA ILE A 831 -23.32 -13.28 23.86
C ILE A 831 -21.98 -13.04 23.15
N HIS A 832 -21.23 -14.12 22.96
CA HIS A 832 -19.98 -14.16 22.19
C HIS A 832 -20.25 -14.07 20.67
N PRO A 833 -19.33 -13.54 19.85
CA PRO A 833 -19.47 -13.46 18.38
C PRO A 833 -19.85 -14.77 17.65
N PHE A 834 -19.58 -15.93 18.25
CA PHE A 834 -20.03 -17.25 17.76
C PHE A 834 -21.23 -17.82 18.52
N CYS A 835 -22.13 -16.94 18.95
CA CYS A 835 -23.45 -17.25 19.52
C CYS A 835 -23.48 -18.01 20.85
N SER A 836 -22.34 -18.27 21.49
CA SER A 836 -22.33 -18.84 22.85
C SER A 836 -22.68 -17.77 23.89
N PHE A 837 -23.43 -18.15 24.92
CA PHE A 837 -23.67 -17.28 26.06
C PHE A 837 -22.43 -17.17 26.92
N LEU A 838 -22.04 -15.94 27.25
CA LEU A 838 -21.04 -15.63 28.27
C LEU A 838 -21.70 -15.40 29.64
N ALA A 839 -22.92 -14.85 29.64
CA ALA A 839 -23.79 -14.75 30.80
C ALA A 839 -25.26 -14.73 30.38
N GLY A 840 -26.15 -15.19 31.28
CA GLY A 840 -27.58 -15.34 30.99
C GLY A 840 -27.90 -16.58 30.13
N PRO A 841 -29.09 -16.63 29.51
CA PRO A 841 -30.16 -15.65 29.63
C PRO A 841 -30.78 -15.63 31.04
N HIS A 842 -31.15 -14.43 31.52
CA HIS A 842 -31.87 -14.23 32.76
C HIS A 842 -33.26 -13.66 32.46
N THR A 843 -34.29 -14.21 33.10
CA THR A 843 -35.71 -13.87 32.93
C THR A 843 -36.41 -13.86 34.30
N GLY A 844 -37.59 -13.26 34.39
CA GLY A 844 -38.38 -13.21 35.63
C GLY A 844 -38.28 -11.87 36.36
N THR A 845 -38.61 -11.83 37.65
CA THR A 845 -38.71 -10.58 38.43
C THR A 845 -37.51 -10.30 39.34
N GLU A 846 -36.47 -11.14 39.30
CA GLU A 846 -35.28 -10.95 40.12
C GLU A 846 -34.33 -9.93 39.48
N GLU A 847 -34.13 -8.78 40.12
CA GLU A 847 -33.21 -7.75 39.62
C GLU A 847 -31.76 -8.26 39.63
N LYS A 848 -31.06 -8.10 38.51
CA LYS A 848 -29.70 -8.61 38.34
C LYS A 848 -28.92 -7.84 37.29
N LEU A 849 -27.63 -7.59 37.58
CA LEU A 849 -26.64 -7.23 36.58
C LEU A 849 -26.10 -8.52 35.96
N VAL A 850 -26.54 -8.84 34.74
CA VAL A 850 -26.10 -10.05 34.01
C VAL A 850 -24.69 -9.81 33.47
N LYS A 851 -23.70 -10.08 34.32
CA LYS A 851 -22.29 -9.73 34.13
C LYS A 851 -21.46 -10.80 33.42
N ALA A 852 -20.59 -10.37 32.51
CA ALA A 852 -19.56 -11.21 31.88
C ALA A 852 -18.27 -10.41 31.59
N GLU A 853 -17.15 -11.12 31.47
CA GLU A 853 -15.90 -10.58 30.91
C GLU A 853 -15.87 -10.85 29.40
N VAL A 854 -15.62 -9.83 28.58
CA VAL A 854 -15.44 -9.95 27.13
C VAL A 854 -13.99 -9.69 26.76
N ASP A 855 -13.41 -10.55 25.93
CA ASP A 855 -12.02 -10.45 25.49
C ASP A 855 -11.98 -9.96 24.03
N LEU A 856 -11.65 -8.69 23.84
CA LEU A 856 -11.71 -8.04 22.54
C LEU A 856 -10.64 -8.56 21.56
N SER A 857 -9.59 -9.22 22.05
CA SER A 857 -8.58 -9.89 21.21
C SER A 857 -9.19 -11.03 20.37
N GLN A 858 -10.34 -11.56 20.79
CA GLN A 858 -11.03 -12.63 20.09
C GLN A 858 -11.69 -12.15 18.79
N LEU A 859 -11.98 -10.85 18.65
CA LEU A 859 -12.60 -10.28 17.46
C LEU A 859 -11.76 -10.54 16.21
N GLY A 860 -10.44 -10.43 16.29
CA GLY A 860 -9.55 -10.73 15.17
C GLY A 860 -9.67 -12.19 14.73
N LYS A 861 -9.69 -13.13 15.68
CA LYS A 861 -9.78 -14.58 15.40
C LYS A 861 -11.12 -14.96 14.79
N VAL A 862 -12.24 -14.40 15.26
CA VAL A 862 -13.55 -14.67 14.66
C VAL A 862 -13.64 -14.04 13.26
N LYS A 863 -13.06 -12.85 13.07
CA LYS A 863 -13.00 -12.15 11.77
C LYS A 863 -12.16 -12.84 10.71
N VAL A 864 -11.25 -13.75 11.07
CA VAL A 864 -10.63 -14.63 10.08
C VAL A 864 -11.65 -15.47 9.31
N TRP A 865 -12.77 -15.85 9.95
CA TRP A 865 -13.75 -16.74 9.35
C TRP A 865 -14.81 -16.02 8.51
N VAL A 866 -15.38 -14.91 9.01
CA VAL A 866 -16.54 -14.24 8.37
C VAL A 866 -16.52 -12.72 8.59
N ASP A 867 -15.52 -12.01 8.07
CA ASP A 867 -15.45 -10.55 8.23
C ASP A 867 -16.42 -9.81 7.29
N ALA A 868 -17.64 -9.54 7.77
CA ALA A 868 -18.70 -8.86 7.03
C ALA A 868 -18.41 -7.39 6.68
N ALA A 869 -17.46 -6.75 7.36
CA ALA A 869 -16.97 -5.41 7.00
C ALA A 869 -15.78 -5.46 6.04
N GLY A 870 -15.16 -6.64 5.87
CA GLY A 870 -13.96 -6.86 5.06
C GLY A 870 -14.18 -7.88 3.96
N HIS A 871 -13.54 -9.04 4.06
CA HIS A 871 -13.46 -9.99 2.94
C HIS A 871 -14.78 -10.67 2.56
N TYR A 872 -15.82 -10.60 3.41
CA TYR A 872 -17.19 -11.02 3.05
C TYR A 872 -18.03 -9.91 2.40
N GLN A 873 -17.56 -8.66 2.37
CA GLN A 873 -18.32 -7.53 1.81
C GLN A 873 -18.57 -7.66 0.30
N ARG A 874 -17.64 -8.28 -0.44
CA ARG A 874 -17.71 -8.45 -1.91
C ARG A 874 -18.13 -7.15 -2.63
N PRO A 875 -17.36 -6.04 -2.49
CA PRO A 875 -17.74 -4.71 -2.99
C PRO A 875 -17.90 -4.64 -4.53
N GLU A 876 -17.36 -5.60 -5.25
CA GLU A 876 -17.56 -5.77 -6.69
C GLU A 876 -18.95 -6.32 -7.05
N ILE A 877 -19.68 -6.88 -6.08
CA ILE A 877 -21.03 -7.43 -6.24
C ILE A 877 -22.07 -6.59 -5.49
N LEU A 878 -21.79 -6.24 -4.23
CA LEU A 878 -22.73 -5.57 -3.33
C LEU A 878 -22.19 -4.19 -2.93
N LYS A 879 -23.02 -3.15 -3.08
CA LYS A 879 -22.73 -1.79 -2.60
C LYS A 879 -23.77 -1.38 -1.57
N PHE A 880 -23.30 -0.87 -0.44
CA PHE A 880 -24.15 -0.37 0.64
C PHE A 880 -23.81 1.09 0.94
N SER A 881 -24.84 1.92 1.07
CA SER A 881 -24.75 3.32 1.45
C SER A 881 -26.04 3.71 2.18
N PHE A 882 -25.96 4.63 3.14
CA PHE A 882 -27.11 5.20 3.83
C PHE A 882 -26.91 6.71 4.03
N ASP A 883 -28.01 7.43 4.25
CA ASP A 883 -27.99 8.87 4.50
C ASP A 883 -27.79 9.13 6.00
N ASP A 884 -26.71 9.82 6.34
CA ASP A 884 -26.30 10.16 7.71
C ASP A 884 -26.48 11.66 8.03
N GLN A 885 -27.17 12.40 7.16
CA GLN A 885 -27.38 13.83 7.35
C GLN A 885 -28.30 14.12 8.54
N PRO A 886 -27.99 15.15 9.36
CA PRO A 886 -28.84 15.53 10.49
C PRO A 886 -30.16 16.10 10.00
N LEU A 887 -31.27 15.53 10.47
CA LEU A 887 -32.63 15.96 10.12
C LEU A 887 -33.24 16.86 11.20
N TRP A 888 -32.99 16.52 12.47
CA TRP A 888 -33.54 17.27 13.60
C TRP A 888 -32.61 18.43 14.00
N ALA A 889 -33.21 19.53 14.48
CA ALA A 889 -32.45 20.74 14.82
C ALA A 889 -31.40 20.50 15.92
N ASP A 890 -31.66 19.56 16.82
CA ASP A 890 -30.80 19.19 17.93
C ASP A 890 -29.68 18.21 17.55
N GLU A 891 -29.74 17.61 16.35
CA GLU A 891 -28.67 16.80 15.75
C GLU A 891 -27.55 17.67 15.14
N LYS A 892 -27.82 18.95 14.87
CA LYS A 892 -26.84 19.86 14.24
C LYS A 892 -25.78 20.36 15.23
N PRO A 893 -24.54 20.67 14.79
CA PRO A 893 -23.49 21.25 15.64
C PRO A 893 -23.94 22.57 16.28
N ALA A 894 -23.46 22.87 17.49
CA ALA A 894 -23.83 24.09 18.22
C ALA A 894 -23.57 25.40 17.43
N SER A 895 -22.53 25.42 16.58
CA SER A 895 -22.21 26.53 15.67
C SER A 895 -23.28 26.80 14.60
N GLU A 896 -24.04 25.78 14.21
CA GLU A 896 -25.10 25.88 13.20
C GLU A 896 -26.48 26.12 13.84
N ARG A 897 -26.67 25.75 15.11
CA ARG A 897 -27.92 25.99 15.86
C ARG A 897 -28.25 27.48 16.01
N THR A 898 -27.24 28.36 16.04
CA THR A 898 -27.42 29.82 16.17
C THR A 898 -27.87 30.52 14.88
N SER A 899 -27.82 29.86 13.72
CA SER A 899 -28.21 30.49 12.44
C SER A 899 -29.73 30.57 12.23
N PHE A 900 -30.50 29.67 12.83
CA PHE A 900 -31.96 29.65 12.69
C PHE A 900 -32.68 30.78 13.44
N VAL A 901 -32.12 31.26 14.56
CA VAL A 901 -32.71 32.37 15.32
C VAL A 901 -32.37 33.74 14.70
N LYS A 902 -31.20 33.88 14.06
CA LYS A 902 -30.82 35.12 13.37
C LYS A 902 -31.58 35.33 12.05
N ASN A 903 -31.78 34.28 11.26
CA ASN A 903 -32.49 34.44 9.98
C ASN A 903 -33.97 34.79 10.14
N ASN A 904 -34.63 34.31 11.20
CA ASN A 904 -36.03 34.66 11.49
C ASN A 904 -36.21 36.07 12.10
N LEU A 905 -35.15 36.68 12.66
CA LEU A 905 -35.18 38.08 13.10
C LEU A 905 -34.81 39.06 11.98
N GLU A 906 -34.01 38.64 11.00
CA GLU A 906 -33.72 39.47 9.82
C GLU A 906 -34.88 39.45 8.79
N GLU A 907 -35.62 38.35 8.65
CA GLU A 907 -36.84 38.32 7.80
C GLU A 907 -38.00 39.17 8.36
N ASP A 908 -38.12 39.30 9.69
CA ASP A 908 -39.16 40.16 10.30
C ASP A 908 -38.77 41.66 10.33
N SER A 909 -37.50 41.97 10.06
CA SER A 909 -37.03 43.36 9.87
C SER A 909 -37.15 43.86 8.43
N ARG A 910 -37.22 42.94 7.44
CA ARG A 910 -37.44 43.28 6.02
C ARG A 910 -38.92 43.35 5.61
N SER A 911 -39.84 42.97 6.50
CA SER A 911 -41.29 43.09 6.28
C SER A 911 -41.89 44.42 6.81
N LYS A 912 -41.09 45.31 7.43
CA LYS A 912 -41.54 46.59 8.01
C LYS A 912 -41.01 47.88 7.36
N GLU A 913 -40.31 47.82 6.23
CA GLU A 913 -40.03 49.00 5.39
C GLU A 913 -40.83 48.97 4.07
N THR A 914 -42.12 48.65 4.19
CA THR A 914 -43.15 49.10 3.25
C THR A 914 -44.36 49.62 4.03
N LEU A 915 -44.11 50.64 4.87
CA LEU A 915 -44.94 51.83 5.10
C LEU A 915 -44.22 52.79 6.05
#